data_AF-A0A1W2G7V4-F1
#
_entry.id   AF-A0A1W2G7V4-F1
#
_cell.length_a   1.000
_cell.length_b   1.000
_cell.length_c   1.000
_cell.angle_alpha   90.00
_cell.angle_beta   90.00
_cell.angle_gamma   90.00
#
_symmetry.space_group_name_H-M   'P 1'
#
loop_
_entity.id
_entity.type
_entity.pdbx_description
1 polymer ?
#
loop_
_entity_poly.entity_id
_entity_poly.type
_entity_poly.pdbx_seq_one_letter_code
_entity_poly.pdbx_strand_id
1 'polypeptide(L)'
;MKMTNENQRKPTLFVYYVIMALLPVLFFVFVELGLVAFNYGNDYSLFIKPDGGTPGMLYLNPQRSYKYFGDLKGTVFFKGIGFKEKKEPDSFRIFVLGGSSAQGFPYAQNAAFPSHLKRRLDLLHPNQSVEVINLGASAINTHTLLDMLPEVLAQQPDLLLIYAGHNEYYGALGPASSRSFGICPAFVSTLLWLKEFKTFQLMEGLVASISYGQPKHSANLMEDMIGESFVYQGSSVYEAGLSQFQYNMKKILSLIQTANVPVILGTLSSNLKDHKPFNSDEKDETGRSAVQHFELAHRLLGMGDFAQARQHFIKAKELDGLRFRAPEKINETIRQLTKEFDVPLVEVDDWFNNISEEQIVGNNLMCDHLHPNLRGYFELSKAYYTMIEKHGLLPSVGIDMAIGLSDSLLLATMPFTKLDSVQADLTLVNLLGNYPYVPKGMPNPLLHTIRQDDFVDQMGAVKNVDSARVIIAGRYLLDHDLIAFRREMDVFSSYFPSKEKPYLSMISYLEEKGMVAQSIPLLIDQLSAQPETASKNKMLGLLQAKNQTFRSSITYFSKAINQRSEETSLYIQRGIAYAMTDNFPKAVQDFEIALRLEPDNLEAHHQRGVARFELKDYAGTIEDFNEIIASGESVRPLPYFIRGYAFYGLGNQESACADWKMAASYGHLDAKKLSRKFCN
;
A
#
# COMPACT_ATOMS: atom_id res chain seq x y z
N MET A 1 56.41 -24.19 -53.42
CA MET A 1 55.27 -23.40 -52.90
C MET A 1 54.93 -23.96 -51.52
N LYS A 2 55.52 -23.40 -50.44
CA LYS A 2 55.35 -23.88 -49.07
C LYS A 2 54.06 -23.26 -48.52
N MET A 3 52.98 -24.03 -48.42
CA MET A 3 51.84 -23.69 -47.58
C MET A 3 52.17 -24.04 -46.14
N THR A 4 52.15 -23.03 -45.28
CA THR A 4 52.25 -23.13 -43.83
C THR A 4 50.99 -23.82 -43.28
N ASN A 5 51.18 -24.98 -42.63
CA ASN A 5 50.14 -25.66 -41.88
C ASN A 5 49.90 -24.88 -40.57
N GLU A 6 48.75 -24.24 -40.43
CA GLU A 6 48.32 -23.62 -39.17
C GLU A 6 48.08 -24.70 -38.10
N ASN A 7 48.80 -24.57 -37.00
CA ASN A 7 48.64 -25.38 -35.79
C ASN A 7 47.31 -25.00 -35.11
N GLN A 8 46.20 -25.65 -35.47
CA GLN A 8 44.97 -25.58 -34.68
C GLN A 8 45.15 -26.40 -33.39
N ARG A 9 45.53 -25.72 -32.30
CA ARG A 9 45.54 -26.30 -30.95
C ARG A 9 44.13 -26.80 -30.60
N LYS A 10 43.94 -28.12 -30.56
CA LYS A 10 42.71 -28.73 -30.05
C LYS A 10 42.51 -28.33 -28.58
N PRO A 11 41.28 -27.99 -28.15
CA PRO A 11 41.02 -27.70 -26.74
C PRO A 11 41.43 -28.91 -25.91
N THR A 12 42.14 -28.66 -24.81
CA THR A 12 42.59 -29.73 -23.91
C THR A 12 41.37 -30.47 -23.35
N LEU A 13 41.52 -31.75 -23.00
CA LEU A 13 40.45 -32.58 -22.43
C LEU A 13 39.73 -31.90 -21.24
N PHE A 14 40.46 -31.08 -20.50
CA PHE A 14 39.95 -30.19 -19.45
C PHE A 14 38.92 -29.17 -19.97
N VAL A 15 39.22 -28.45 -21.06
CA VAL A 15 38.29 -27.48 -21.68
C VAL A 15 37.02 -28.18 -22.15
N TYR A 16 37.13 -29.42 -22.66
CA TYR A 16 35.96 -30.21 -23.04
C TYR A 16 35.05 -30.54 -21.84
N TYR A 17 35.61 -30.97 -20.70
CA TYR A 17 34.82 -31.21 -19.49
C TYR A 17 34.20 -29.93 -18.92
N VAL A 18 34.91 -28.80 -18.98
CA VAL A 18 34.37 -27.50 -18.59
C VAL A 18 33.18 -27.12 -19.48
N ILE A 19 33.30 -27.28 -20.80
CA ILE A 19 32.19 -27.00 -21.74
C ILE A 19 31.00 -27.93 -21.46
N MET A 20 31.23 -29.23 -21.29
CA MET A 20 30.16 -30.19 -20.97
C MET A 20 29.46 -29.88 -19.64
N ALA A 21 30.19 -29.44 -18.62
CA ALA A 21 29.62 -29.03 -17.34
C ALA A 21 28.83 -27.71 -17.43
N LEU A 22 29.27 -26.77 -18.29
CA LEU A 22 28.63 -25.47 -18.47
C LEU A 22 27.43 -25.51 -19.41
N LEU A 23 27.35 -26.47 -20.35
CA LEU A 23 26.29 -26.52 -21.35
C LEU A 23 24.87 -26.53 -20.75
N PRO A 24 24.56 -27.34 -19.71
CA PRO A 24 23.24 -27.31 -19.07
C PRO A 24 22.96 -25.98 -18.35
N VAL A 25 23.99 -25.39 -17.72
CA VAL A 25 23.86 -24.09 -17.04
C VAL A 25 23.55 -23.00 -18.07
N LEU A 26 24.29 -22.96 -19.18
CA LEU A 26 24.07 -22.02 -20.27
C LEU A 26 22.67 -22.20 -20.88
N PHE A 27 22.18 -23.43 -21.02
CA PHE A 27 20.81 -23.68 -21.48
C PHE A 27 19.79 -22.99 -20.58
N PHE A 28 19.84 -23.20 -19.26
CA PHE A 28 18.91 -22.54 -18.33
C PHE A 28 19.08 -21.02 -18.32
N VAL A 29 20.30 -20.50 -18.44
CA VAL A 29 20.56 -19.06 -18.57
C VAL A 29 19.90 -18.50 -19.84
N PHE A 30 20.02 -19.17 -20.99
CA PHE A 30 19.38 -18.72 -22.23
C PHE A 30 17.86 -18.78 -22.15
N VAL A 31 17.28 -19.81 -21.51
CA VAL A 31 15.84 -19.88 -21.29
C VAL A 31 15.38 -18.75 -20.38
N GLU A 32 16.09 -18.50 -19.26
CA GLU A 32 15.79 -17.39 -18.35
C GLU A 32 15.80 -16.04 -19.07
N LEU A 33 16.85 -15.76 -19.85
CA LEU A 33 16.97 -14.53 -20.63
C LEU A 33 15.82 -14.40 -21.66
N GLY A 34 15.45 -15.50 -22.31
CA GLY A 34 14.30 -15.53 -23.20
C GLY A 34 13.00 -15.20 -22.48
N LEU A 35 12.72 -15.85 -21.35
CA LEU A 35 11.51 -15.61 -20.55
C LEU A 35 11.43 -14.18 -20.03
N VAL A 36 12.56 -13.61 -19.57
CA VAL A 36 12.64 -12.21 -19.14
C VAL A 36 12.39 -11.26 -20.31
N ALA A 37 12.97 -11.51 -21.49
CA ALA A 37 12.79 -10.65 -22.66
C ALA A 37 11.33 -10.60 -23.15
N PHE A 38 10.56 -11.67 -22.94
CA PHE A 38 9.12 -11.73 -23.24
C PHE A 38 8.22 -11.41 -22.04
N ASN A 39 8.78 -10.90 -20.94
CA ASN A 39 8.05 -10.55 -19.70
C ASN A 39 7.17 -11.70 -19.18
N TYR A 40 7.68 -12.93 -19.21
CA TYR A 40 6.98 -14.11 -18.72
C TYR A 40 6.94 -14.14 -17.17
N GLY A 41 5.86 -14.70 -16.62
CA GLY A 41 5.68 -14.90 -15.18
C GLY A 41 5.39 -13.60 -14.41
N ASN A 42 5.46 -13.69 -13.08
CA ASN A 42 5.18 -12.57 -12.17
C ASN A 42 6.47 -11.81 -11.83
N ASP A 43 6.36 -10.50 -11.64
CA ASP A 43 7.41 -9.71 -10.99
C ASP A 43 7.23 -9.84 -9.47
N TYR A 44 8.19 -10.47 -8.81
CA TYR A 44 8.18 -10.62 -7.37
C TYR A 44 9.01 -9.58 -6.65
N SER A 45 9.53 -8.52 -7.28
CA SER A 45 10.13 -7.40 -6.55
C SER A 45 9.21 -6.91 -5.42
N LEU A 46 9.75 -6.56 -4.26
CA LEU A 46 8.95 -6.07 -3.13
C LEU A 46 8.37 -4.67 -3.41
N PHE A 47 9.13 -3.84 -4.11
CA PHE A 47 8.78 -2.46 -4.43
C PHE A 47 8.74 -2.21 -5.94
N ILE A 48 7.66 -1.59 -6.42
CA ILE A 48 7.44 -1.24 -7.82
C ILE A 48 7.07 0.23 -8.00
N LYS A 49 7.17 0.70 -9.25
CA LYS A 49 6.60 1.97 -9.73
C LYS A 49 5.35 1.66 -10.55
N PRO A 50 4.16 1.63 -9.93
CA PRO A 50 2.94 1.28 -10.64
C PRO A 50 2.56 2.38 -11.64
N ASP A 51 1.88 1.99 -12.73
CA ASP A 51 1.32 2.94 -13.69
C ASP A 51 0.36 3.92 -13.00
N GLY A 52 0.59 5.22 -13.20
CA GLY A 52 -0.15 6.28 -12.50
C GLY A 52 0.19 6.44 -11.01
N GLY A 53 1.29 5.83 -10.55
CA GLY A 53 1.94 6.16 -9.28
C GLY A 53 2.55 7.56 -9.30
N THR A 54 2.89 8.08 -8.12
CA THR A 54 3.56 9.39 -8.03
C THR A 54 5.00 9.26 -8.54
N PRO A 55 5.46 10.13 -9.46
CA PRO A 55 6.85 10.15 -9.87
C PRO A 55 7.80 10.25 -8.66
N GLY A 56 8.89 9.47 -8.67
CA GLY A 56 9.86 9.42 -7.58
C GLY A 56 9.43 8.64 -6.32
N MET A 57 8.29 7.95 -6.35
CA MET A 57 7.82 7.12 -5.23
C MET A 57 7.82 5.63 -5.58
N LEU A 58 8.11 4.79 -4.59
CA LEU A 58 7.99 3.34 -4.62
C LEU A 58 6.74 2.89 -3.86
N TYR A 59 6.14 1.80 -4.33
CA TYR A 59 4.95 1.20 -3.73
C TYR A 59 5.15 -0.29 -3.54
N LEU A 60 4.50 -0.87 -2.53
CA LEU A 60 4.46 -2.32 -2.37
C LEU A 60 3.89 -3.00 -3.61
N ASN A 61 4.57 -4.02 -4.10
CA ASN A 61 4.14 -4.80 -5.24
C ASN A 61 3.00 -5.76 -4.86
N PRO A 62 1.79 -5.58 -5.41
CA PRO A 62 0.68 -6.50 -5.15
C PRO A 62 0.98 -7.92 -5.65
N GLN A 63 1.84 -8.09 -6.66
CA GLN A 63 2.20 -9.41 -7.19
C GLN A 63 3.08 -10.23 -6.22
N ARG A 64 3.72 -9.58 -5.23
CA ARG A 64 4.56 -10.29 -4.24
C ARG A 64 3.77 -11.33 -3.45
N SER A 65 2.47 -11.14 -3.23
CA SER A 65 1.65 -12.13 -2.51
C SER A 65 1.57 -13.47 -3.23
N TYR A 66 1.56 -13.49 -4.57
CA TYR A 66 1.53 -14.73 -5.34
C TYR A 66 2.77 -15.61 -5.10
N LYS A 67 3.92 -15.01 -4.75
CA LYS A 67 5.13 -15.76 -4.36
C LYS A 67 4.85 -16.70 -3.19
N TYR A 68 4.09 -16.23 -2.21
CA TYR A 68 3.82 -16.93 -0.94
C TYR A 68 2.52 -17.73 -0.97
N PHE A 69 1.48 -17.21 -1.63
CA PHE A 69 0.12 -17.73 -1.55
C PHE A 69 -0.38 -18.36 -2.86
N GLY A 70 0.30 -18.16 -4.00
CA GLY A 70 -0.23 -18.51 -5.32
C GLY A 70 -1.51 -17.73 -5.62
N ASP A 71 -2.52 -18.37 -6.21
CA ASP A 71 -3.78 -17.72 -6.65
C ASP A 71 -4.83 -17.49 -5.54
N LEU A 72 -4.40 -17.45 -4.28
CA LEU A 72 -5.29 -17.35 -3.13
C LEU A 72 -5.96 -15.97 -3.03
N LYS A 73 -7.28 -15.92 -3.23
CA LYS A 73 -8.09 -14.70 -3.12
C LYS A 73 -8.03 -14.11 -1.72
N GLY A 74 -7.97 -12.77 -1.63
CA GLY A 74 -7.95 -12.04 -0.35
C GLY A 74 -6.56 -11.85 0.26
N THR A 75 -5.51 -12.39 -0.36
CA THR A 75 -4.11 -12.20 0.06
C THR A 75 -3.52 -10.96 -0.59
N VAL A 76 -3.78 -9.80 0.02
CA VAL A 76 -3.28 -8.52 -0.48
C VAL A 76 -2.32 -7.95 0.56
N PHE A 77 -1.04 -7.86 0.21
CA PHE A 77 -0.20 -6.80 0.76
C PHE A 77 -0.94 -5.51 0.46
N PHE A 78 -1.42 -4.80 1.49
CA PHE A 78 -2.23 -3.60 1.26
C PHE A 78 -1.53 -2.69 0.24
N LYS A 79 -2.31 -1.91 -0.50
CA LYS A 79 -1.80 -0.78 -1.28
C LYS A 79 -1.09 0.17 -0.30
N GLY A 80 0.21 -0.04 -0.09
CA GLY A 80 0.99 0.73 0.86
C GLY A 80 0.97 2.21 0.49
N ILE A 81 1.07 3.08 1.49
CA ILE A 81 1.44 4.48 1.25
C ILE A 81 2.81 4.45 0.56
N GLY A 82 2.89 5.04 -0.64
CA GLY A 82 4.15 5.11 -1.36
C GLY A 82 5.17 5.92 -0.57
N PHE A 83 6.44 5.54 -0.65
CA PHE A 83 7.55 6.25 -0.01
C PHE A 83 8.57 6.67 -1.08
N LYS A 84 9.43 7.64 -0.75
CA LYS A 84 10.38 8.18 -1.73
C LYS A 84 11.36 7.09 -2.17
N GLU A 85 11.54 6.95 -3.48
CA GLU A 85 12.54 6.03 -4.06
C GLU A 85 13.95 6.34 -3.54
N LYS A 86 14.31 7.63 -3.57
CA LYS A 86 15.58 8.13 -3.02
C LYS A 86 15.32 8.73 -1.65
N LYS A 87 16.04 8.22 -0.65
CA LYS A 87 16.03 8.78 0.70
C LYS A 87 16.66 10.17 0.68
N GLU A 88 16.01 11.15 1.30
CA GLU A 88 16.60 12.49 1.46
C GLU A 88 17.66 12.47 2.56
N PRO A 89 18.72 13.29 2.46
CA PRO A 89 19.79 13.34 3.46
C PRO A 89 19.30 13.60 4.89
N ASP A 90 18.28 14.46 5.06
CA ASP A 90 17.72 14.86 6.36
C ASP A 90 16.45 14.10 6.74
N SER A 91 16.15 12.99 6.04
CA SER A 91 14.98 12.15 6.33
C SER A 91 15.31 10.95 7.22
N PHE A 92 14.36 10.60 8.08
CA PHE A 92 14.43 9.39 8.92
C PHE A 92 13.42 8.36 8.43
N ARG A 93 13.91 7.17 8.11
CA ARG A 93 13.14 6.12 7.44
C ARG A 93 12.99 4.89 8.33
N ILE A 94 11.77 4.63 8.74
CA ILE A 94 11.38 3.52 9.59
C ILE A 94 10.61 2.50 8.75
N PHE A 95 11.01 1.22 8.79
CA PHE A 95 10.16 0.14 8.28
C PHE A 95 9.60 -0.70 9.41
N VAL A 96 8.34 -1.08 9.26
CA VAL A 96 7.63 -1.96 10.19
C VAL A 96 7.35 -3.29 9.52
N LEU A 97 7.84 -4.37 10.12
CA LEU A 97 7.65 -5.75 9.68
C LEU A 97 6.71 -6.48 10.66
N GLY A 98 5.74 -7.22 10.13
CA GLY A 98 4.87 -8.01 11.00
C GLY A 98 3.67 -8.65 10.32
N GLY A 99 2.84 -9.32 11.12
CA GLY A 99 1.60 -9.95 10.66
C GLY A 99 0.43 -8.97 10.49
N SER A 100 -0.79 -9.50 10.45
CA SER A 100 -2.04 -8.72 10.34
C SER A 100 -2.23 -7.72 11.48
N SER A 101 -1.75 -8.04 12.69
CA SER A 101 -1.74 -7.08 13.79
C SER A 101 -0.76 -5.93 13.54
N ALA A 102 0.40 -6.13 12.92
CA ALA A 102 1.26 -4.99 12.55
C ALA A 102 0.67 -4.20 11.36
N GLN A 103 -0.01 -4.92 10.47
CA GLN A 103 -0.66 -4.37 9.30
C GLN A 103 -1.75 -3.34 9.65
N GLY A 104 -2.45 -3.52 10.79
CA GLY A 104 -3.54 -2.66 11.22
C GLY A 104 -4.95 -3.24 11.06
N PHE A 105 -5.06 -4.53 10.73
CA PHE A 105 -6.35 -5.21 10.61
C PHE A 105 -7.18 -5.06 11.91
N PRO A 106 -8.52 -4.90 11.86
CA PRO A 106 -9.40 -4.83 10.68
C PRO A 106 -9.55 -3.42 10.10
N TYR A 107 -8.85 -2.45 10.66
CA TYR A 107 -9.01 -1.06 10.28
C TYR A 107 -8.21 -0.73 9.01
N ALA A 108 -8.60 0.37 8.38
CA ALA A 108 -7.83 0.94 7.31
C ALA A 108 -6.47 1.46 7.83
N GLN A 109 -5.48 1.64 6.94
CA GLN A 109 -4.08 1.91 7.32
C GLN A 109 -3.93 3.07 8.29
N ASN A 110 -4.82 4.06 8.28
CA ASN A 110 -4.75 5.21 9.18
C ASN A 110 -4.84 4.85 10.66
N ALA A 111 -5.46 3.74 11.03
CA ALA A 111 -5.58 3.29 12.42
C ALA A 111 -4.50 2.29 12.85
N ALA A 112 -3.65 1.83 11.92
CA ALA A 112 -2.54 0.96 12.25
C ALA A 112 -1.54 1.68 13.17
N PHE A 113 -0.85 0.92 14.04
CA PHE A 113 0.17 1.49 14.91
C PHE A 113 1.28 2.26 14.16
N PRO A 114 1.74 1.85 12.96
CA PRO A 114 2.79 2.60 12.23
C PRO A 114 2.29 3.99 11.81
N SER A 115 1.00 4.11 11.50
CA SER A 115 0.37 5.39 11.17
C SER A 115 0.22 6.29 12.39
N HIS A 116 -0.12 5.72 13.55
CA HIS A 116 -0.08 6.46 14.83
C HIS A 116 1.34 6.92 15.17
N LEU A 117 2.33 6.05 14.94
CA LEU A 117 3.74 6.37 15.18
C LEU A 117 4.19 7.50 14.26
N LYS A 118 3.87 7.43 12.97
CA LYS A 118 4.16 8.50 12.02
C LYS A 118 3.58 9.84 12.47
N ARG A 119 2.29 9.88 12.80
CA ARG A 119 1.64 11.12 13.25
C ARG A 119 2.29 11.69 14.51
N ARG A 120 2.63 10.81 15.46
CA ARG A 120 3.34 11.20 16.68
C ARG A 120 4.71 11.81 16.35
N LEU A 121 5.44 11.18 15.44
CA LEU A 121 6.76 11.67 14.99
C LEU A 121 6.64 13.00 14.23
N ASP A 122 5.68 13.14 13.32
CA ASP A 122 5.42 14.39 12.59
C ASP A 122 5.05 15.53 13.56
N LEU A 123 4.28 15.23 14.61
CA LEU A 123 3.85 16.22 15.61
C LEU A 123 5.00 16.66 16.53
N LEU A 124 5.81 15.71 16.99
CA LEU A 124 6.87 15.96 17.98
C LEU A 124 8.20 16.37 17.32
N HIS A 125 8.40 16.04 16.04
CA HIS A 125 9.60 16.36 15.26
C HIS A 125 9.26 17.09 13.95
N PRO A 126 8.60 18.27 13.99
CA PRO A 126 8.05 18.94 12.80
C PRO A 126 9.11 19.43 11.80
N ASN A 127 10.37 19.60 12.24
CA ASN A 127 11.48 20.01 11.39
C ASN A 127 12.19 18.84 10.72
N GLN A 128 11.75 17.61 10.98
CA GLN A 128 12.33 16.40 10.43
C GLN A 128 11.35 15.68 9.51
N SER A 129 11.83 15.27 8.34
CA SER A 129 11.04 14.43 7.46
C SER A 129 11.10 12.98 7.95
N VAL A 130 10.01 12.45 8.47
CA VAL A 130 9.93 11.06 8.93
C VAL A 130 9.04 10.23 8.00
N GLU A 131 9.60 9.15 7.47
CA GLU A 131 8.91 8.14 6.69
C GLU A 131 8.69 6.90 7.58
N VAL A 132 7.45 6.44 7.70
CA VAL A 132 7.13 5.18 8.37
C VAL A 132 6.41 4.27 7.38
N ILE A 133 7.09 3.22 6.95
CA ILE A 133 6.62 2.29 5.92
C ILE A 133 6.12 1.02 6.60
N ASN A 134 4.82 0.75 6.49
CA ASN A 134 4.21 -0.48 7.02
C ASN A 134 4.26 -1.60 5.98
N LEU A 135 5.01 -2.66 6.28
CA LEU A 135 5.10 -3.89 5.49
C LEU A 135 4.32 -5.05 6.13
N GLY A 136 3.45 -4.76 7.10
CA GLY A 136 2.59 -5.75 7.72
C GLY A 136 1.68 -6.43 6.69
N ALA A 137 1.46 -7.74 6.84
CA ALA A 137 0.53 -8.47 5.99
C ALA A 137 -0.26 -9.55 6.74
N SER A 138 -1.46 -9.86 6.24
CA SER A 138 -2.26 -10.97 6.76
C SER A 138 -1.68 -12.32 6.36
N ALA A 139 -1.85 -13.32 7.23
CA ALA A 139 -1.45 -14.71 7.00
C ALA A 139 0.03 -14.93 6.64
N ILE A 140 0.94 -14.05 7.10
CA ILE A 140 2.38 -14.23 6.92
C ILE A 140 3.09 -14.60 8.24
N ASN A 141 4.28 -15.17 8.12
CA ASN A 141 5.15 -15.61 9.23
C ASN A 141 6.62 -15.20 8.98
N THR A 142 7.54 -15.65 9.84
CA THR A 142 8.96 -15.26 9.74
C THR A 142 9.66 -15.65 8.43
N HIS A 143 9.14 -16.61 7.65
CA HIS A 143 9.69 -16.91 6.32
C HIS A 143 9.58 -15.72 5.37
N THR A 144 8.40 -15.12 5.33
CA THR A 144 8.14 -13.97 4.47
C THR A 144 8.92 -12.74 4.93
N LEU A 145 9.08 -12.53 6.25
CA LEU A 145 9.91 -11.44 6.77
C LEU A 145 11.37 -11.60 6.32
N LEU A 146 11.92 -12.80 6.44
CA LEU A 146 13.28 -13.10 6.02
C LEU A 146 13.47 -12.90 4.51
N ASP A 147 12.46 -13.24 3.70
CA ASP A 147 12.47 -13.09 2.25
C ASP A 147 12.37 -11.62 1.79
N MET A 148 11.62 -10.77 2.51
CA MET A 148 11.48 -9.35 2.20
C MET A 148 12.69 -8.51 2.64
N LEU A 149 13.36 -8.93 3.72
CA LEU A 149 14.37 -8.12 4.41
C LEU A 149 15.50 -7.59 3.50
N PRO A 150 16.09 -8.34 2.57
CA PRO A 150 17.18 -7.83 1.73
C PRO A 150 16.77 -6.58 0.93
N GLU A 151 15.56 -6.57 0.37
CA GLU A 151 15.04 -5.44 -0.40
C GLU A 151 14.68 -4.26 0.51
N VAL A 152 14.26 -4.52 1.75
CA VAL A 152 14.04 -3.48 2.77
C VAL A 152 15.36 -2.80 3.15
N LEU A 153 16.42 -3.59 3.42
CA LEU A 153 17.74 -3.06 3.75
C LEU A 153 18.34 -2.25 2.59
N ALA A 154 18.05 -2.64 1.35
CA ALA A 154 18.45 -1.87 0.16
C ALA A 154 17.84 -0.45 0.12
N GLN A 155 16.74 -0.20 0.84
CA GLN A 155 16.10 1.12 0.95
C GLN A 155 16.72 2.03 2.03
N GLN A 156 17.84 1.63 2.64
CA GLN A 156 18.60 2.42 3.63
C GLN A 156 17.75 2.88 4.85
N PRO A 157 17.08 1.95 5.55
CA PRO A 157 16.34 2.27 6.77
C PRO A 157 17.25 2.82 7.87
N ASP A 158 16.75 3.77 8.66
CA ASP A 158 17.37 4.21 9.91
C ASP A 158 16.91 3.38 11.11
N LEU A 159 15.74 2.73 10.99
CA LEU A 159 15.17 1.92 12.06
C LEU A 159 14.22 0.85 11.50
N LEU A 160 14.29 -0.34 12.09
CA LEU A 160 13.34 -1.42 11.85
C LEU A 160 12.53 -1.72 13.11
N LEU A 161 11.22 -1.90 12.96
CA LEU A 161 10.32 -2.37 14.03
C LEU A 161 9.75 -3.72 13.63
N ILE A 162 9.79 -4.71 14.53
CA ILE A 162 9.25 -6.05 14.27
C ILE A 162 8.21 -6.44 15.31
N TYR A 163 6.97 -6.65 14.85
CA TYR A 163 5.84 -7.18 15.63
C TYR A 163 5.24 -8.39 14.91
N ALA A 164 5.80 -9.58 15.13
CA ALA A 164 5.51 -10.79 14.35
C ALA A 164 5.57 -12.07 15.19
N GLY A 165 4.75 -13.06 14.83
CA GLY A 165 4.83 -14.44 15.35
C GLY A 165 3.49 -15.12 15.64
N HIS A 166 2.37 -14.39 15.66
CA HIS A 166 1.02 -14.97 15.81
C HIS A 166 0.73 -16.09 14.80
N ASN A 167 0.99 -15.82 13.52
CA ASN A 167 0.71 -16.75 12.43
C ASN A 167 1.91 -17.65 12.11
N GLU A 168 2.80 -17.94 13.05
CA GLU A 168 4.01 -18.70 12.72
C GLU A 168 3.71 -20.10 12.16
N TYR A 169 2.69 -20.75 12.72
CA TYR A 169 2.26 -22.09 12.34
C TYR A 169 1.48 -22.12 11.02
N TYR A 170 0.46 -21.26 10.91
CA TYR A 170 -0.50 -21.28 9.80
C TYR A 170 -0.20 -20.29 8.68
N GLY A 171 0.65 -19.29 8.92
CA GLY A 171 1.05 -18.32 7.92
C GLY A 171 1.71 -18.99 6.71
N ALA A 172 1.86 -18.26 5.62
CA ALA A 172 2.37 -18.78 4.36
C ALA A 172 3.62 -19.63 4.56
N LEU A 173 3.59 -20.87 4.03
CA LEU A 173 4.70 -21.83 4.10
C LEU A 173 5.04 -22.31 5.52
N GLY A 174 4.21 -21.99 6.52
CA GLY A 174 4.36 -22.46 7.90
C GLY A 174 4.12 -23.97 8.03
N PRO A 175 4.53 -24.58 9.15
CA PRO A 175 4.51 -26.04 9.33
C PRO A 175 3.11 -26.63 9.44
N ALA A 176 2.10 -25.83 9.80
CA ALA A 176 0.69 -26.23 9.87
C ALA A 176 -0.15 -25.61 8.74
N SER A 177 0.49 -24.90 7.81
CA SER A 177 -0.19 -24.26 6.70
C SER A 177 -0.61 -25.31 5.65
N SER A 178 -1.79 -25.12 5.06
CA SER A 178 -2.21 -25.86 3.85
C SER A 178 -1.26 -25.67 2.66
N ARG A 179 -0.37 -24.69 2.74
CA ARG A 179 0.66 -24.35 1.74
C ARG A 179 2.08 -24.67 2.22
N SER A 180 2.24 -25.59 3.17
CA SER A 180 3.57 -26.03 3.62
C SER A 180 4.29 -26.84 2.52
N PHE A 181 5.57 -26.56 2.30
CA PHE A 181 6.46 -27.39 1.48
C PHE A 181 7.44 -28.20 2.35
N GLY A 182 7.14 -28.33 3.65
CA GLY A 182 7.95 -29.06 4.62
C GLY A 182 8.27 -28.24 5.86
N ILE A 183 8.96 -28.89 6.80
CA ILE A 183 9.25 -28.36 8.15
C ILE A 183 10.63 -27.66 8.21
N CYS A 184 11.50 -27.86 7.22
CA CYS A 184 12.87 -27.35 7.25
C CYS A 184 12.95 -25.89 6.78
N PRO A 185 13.34 -24.92 7.64
CA PRO A 185 13.30 -23.52 7.25
C PRO A 185 14.27 -23.16 6.11
N ALA A 186 15.43 -23.82 6.06
CA ALA A 186 16.44 -23.62 5.01
C ALA A 186 15.93 -24.03 3.62
N PHE A 187 15.12 -25.08 3.56
CA PHE A 187 14.50 -25.52 2.32
C PHE A 187 13.48 -24.49 1.83
N VAL A 188 12.63 -23.95 2.71
CA VAL A 188 11.65 -22.92 2.37
C VAL A 188 12.34 -21.65 1.85
N SER A 189 13.41 -21.18 2.50
CA SER A 189 14.21 -20.05 1.99
C SER A 189 14.79 -20.32 0.60
N THR A 190 15.24 -21.54 0.34
CA THR A 190 15.79 -21.92 -0.97
C THR A 190 14.70 -21.94 -2.04
N LEU A 191 13.51 -22.45 -1.71
CA LEU A 191 12.35 -22.44 -2.58
C LEU A 191 11.93 -21.00 -2.92
N LEU A 192 11.86 -20.11 -1.93
CA LEU A 192 11.54 -18.70 -2.14
C LEU A 192 12.56 -17.99 -3.02
N TRP A 193 13.85 -18.29 -2.85
CA TRP A 193 14.90 -17.79 -3.74
C TRP A 193 14.74 -18.32 -5.18
N LEU A 194 14.43 -19.61 -5.35
CA LEU A 194 14.21 -20.19 -6.67
C LEU A 194 13.01 -19.55 -7.40
N LYS A 195 11.97 -19.13 -6.68
CA LYS A 195 10.79 -18.46 -7.25
C LYS A 195 11.09 -17.12 -7.94
N GLU A 196 12.25 -16.51 -7.67
CA GLU A 196 12.69 -15.30 -8.39
C GLU A 196 13.02 -15.57 -9.86
N PHE A 197 13.37 -16.81 -10.22
CA PHE A 197 13.74 -17.18 -11.59
C PHE A 197 12.50 -17.52 -12.43
N LYS A 198 12.40 -16.92 -13.61
CA LYS A 198 11.30 -17.16 -14.56
C LYS A 198 11.24 -18.61 -15.03
N THR A 199 12.40 -19.24 -15.18
CA THR A 199 12.56 -20.68 -15.45
C THR A 199 11.90 -21.53 -14.38
N PHE A 200 12.06 -21.19 -13.11
CA PHE A 200 11.40 -21.90 -12.01
C PHE A 200 9.89 -21.67 -12.01
N GLN A 201 9.44 -20.42 -12.25
CA GLN A 201 8.01 -20.14 -12.40
C GLN A 201 7.37 -20.90 -13.56
N LEU A 202 8.08 -21.04 -14.69
CA LEU A 202 7.67 -21.88 -15.81
C LEU A 202 7.54 -23.34 -15.39
N MET A 203 8.51 -23.86 -14.65
CA MET A 203 8.45 -25.24 -14.11
C MET A 203 7.27 -25.42 -13.15
N GLU A 204 7.02 -24.49 -12.22
CA GLU A 204 5.84 -24.52 -11.35
C GLU A 204 4.55 -24.53 -12.18
N GLY A 205 4.45 -23.69 -13.22
CA GLY A 205 3.30 -23.65 -14.12
C GLY A 205 3.09 -24.97 -14.89
N LEU A 206 4.17 -25.59 -15.36
CA LEU A 206 4.10 -26.90 -16.03
C LEU A 206 3.65 -28.00 -15.07
N VAL A 207 4.20 -28.04 -13.85
CA VAL A 207 3.78 -29.00 -12.81
C VAL A 207 2.31 -28.79 -12.44
N ALA A 208 1.89 -27.53 -12.25
CA ALA A 208 0.50 -27.19 -11.95
C ALA A 208 -0.46 -27.61 -13.08
N SER A 209 -0.04 -27.49 -14.35
CA SER A 209 -0.84 -27.90 -15.51
C SER A 209 -1.08 -29.42 -15.59
N ILE A 210 -0.17 -30.20 -15.01
CA ILE A 210 -0.26 -31.67 -14.96
C ILE A 210 -1.08 -32.12 -13.73
N SER A 211 -1.04 -31.33 -12.66
CA SER A 211 -1.76 -31.60 -11.42
C SER A 211 -3.24 -31.19 -11.54
N TYR A 212 -4.10 -32.12 -11.97
CA TYR A 212 -5.55 -31.92 -12.09
C TYR A 212 -6.20 -31.71 -10.71
N GLY A 213 -6.36 -30.44 -10.31
CA GLY A 213 -7.16 -30.06 -9.15
C GLY A 213 -7.13 -28.55 -8.94
N GLN A 214 -8.19 -27.85 -9.33
CA GLN A 214 -8.36 -26.45 -8.93
C GLN A 214 -8.43 -26.40 -7.40
N PRO A 215 -7.64 -25.55 -6.72
CA PRO A 215 -7.75 -25.40 -5.28
C PRO A 215 -9.18 -24.96 -4.94
N LYS A 216 -9.88 -25.74 -4.11
CA LYS A 216 -11.16 -25.30 -3.54
C LYS A 216 -10.87 -24.13 -2.61
N HIS A 217 -11.18 -22.92 -3.04
CA HIS A 217 -11.13 -21.74 -2.19
C HIS A 217 -12.29 -21.79 -1.20
N SER A 218 -11.99 -21.60 0.08
CA SER A 218 -12.99 -21.51 1.14
C SER A 218 -13.59 -20.11 1.25
N ALA A 219 -14.50 -19.93 2.20
CA ALA A 219 -15.20 -18.67 2.41
C ALA A 219 -14.28 -17.56 2.98
N ASN A 220 -13.18 -17.91 3.64
CA ASN A 220 -12.26 -16.93 4.24
C ASN A 220 -10.81 -17.42 4.31
N LEU A 221 -9.87 -16.47 4.43
CA LEU A 221 -8.43 -16.75 4.42
C LEU A 221 -7.98 -17.67 5.56
N MET A 222 -8.51 -17.55 6.78
CA MET A 222 -8.09 -18.43 7.89
C MET A 222 -8.41 -19.89 7.58
N GLU A 223 -9.60 -20.18 7.06
CA GLU A 223 -9.99 -21.54 6.68
C GLU A 223 -9.05 -22.12 5.61
N ASP A 224 -8.71 -21.32 4.59
CA ASP A 224 -7.76 -21.73 3.57
C ASP A 224 -6.37 -22.01 4.15
N MET A 225 -5.91 -21.26 5.15
CA MET A 225 -4.58 -21.44 5.74
C MET A 225 -4.51 -22.64 6.71
N ILE A 226 -5.56 -22.93 7.46
CA ILE A 226 -5.61 -24.06 8.42
C ILE A 226 -5.59 -25.41 7.71
N GLY A 227 -6.36 -25.54 6.62
CA GLY A 227 -6.66 -26.86 6.04
C GLY A 227 -7.37 -27.76 7.04
N GLU A 228 -6.74 -28.88 7.44
CA GLU A 228 -7.24 -29.83 8.45
C GLU A 228 -6.24 -30.02 9.63
N SER A 229 -5.30 -29.09 9.81
CA SER A 229 -4.17 -29.27 10.74
C SER A 229 -4.39 -28.58 12.09
N PHE A 230 -4.35 -29.35 13.17
CA PHE A 230 -4.25 -28.86 14.55
C PHE A 230 -2.81 -28.92 15.05
N VAL A 231 -2.43 -27.97 15.92
CA VAL A 231 -1.09 -27.89 16.49
C VAL A 231 -1.18 -28.13 17.99
N TYR A 232 -1.05 -29.38 18.43
CA TYR A 232 -1.06 -29.73 19.85
C TYR A 232 0.28 -29.46 20.52
N GLN A 233 0.29 -29.15 21.81
CA GLN A 233 1.51 -28.82 22.55
C GLN A 233 2.49 -30.01 22.51
N GLY A 234 3.78 -29.72 22.28
CA GLY A 234 4.82 -30.75 22.20
C GLY A 234 4.76 -31.68 20.99
N SER A 235 3.81 -31.48 20.06
CA SER A 235 3.79 -32.20 18.78
C SER A 235 4.97 -31.81 17.89
N SER A 236 5.31 -32.64 16.90
CA SER A 236 6.38 -32.33 15.94
C SER A 236 6.11 -31.03 15.16
N VAL A 237 4.85 -30.73 14.84
CA VAL A 237 4.44 -29.49 14.17
C VAL A 237 4.57 -28.28 15.11
N TYR A 238 4.31 -28.47 16.41
CA TYR A 238 4.52 -27.44 17.43
C TYR A 238 5.99 -27.07 17.54
N GLU A 239 6.87 -28.06 17.70
CA GLU A 239 8.32 -27.86 17.78
C GLU A 239 8.91 -27.31 16.47
N ALA A 240 8.36 -27.73 15.33
CA ALA A 240 8.70 -27.19 14.02
C ALA A 240 8.48 -25.68 13.94
N GLY A 241 7.33 -25.18 14.39
CA GLY A 241 7.02 -23.75 14.35
C GLY A 241 7.92 -22.92 15.27
N LEU A 242 8.25 -23.45 16.46
CA LEU A 242 9.20 -22.79 17.36
C LEU A 242 10.60 -22.73 16.77
N SER A 243 11.06 -23.86 16.20
CA SER A 243 12.36 -23.97 15.55
C SER A 243 12.44 -23.05 14.32
N GLN A 244 11.36 -22.97 13.54
CA GLN A 244 11.22 -22.07 12.40
C GLN A 244 11.35 -20.60 12.84
N PHE A 245 10.57 -20.19 13.84
CA PHE A 245 10.59 -18.83 14.35
C PHE A 245 12.00 -18.45 14.80
N GLN A 246 12.61 -19.28 15.65
CA GLN A 246 13.94 -19.02 16.18
C GLN A 246 14.99 -18.97 15.06
N TYR A 247 14.97 -19.93 14.14
CA TYR A 247 15.92 -19.98 13.02
C TYR A 247 15.83 -18.74 12.12
N ASN A 248 14.62 -18.38 11.70
CA ASN A 248 14.39 -17.26 10.80
C ASN A 248 14.69 -15.93 11.50
N MET A 249 14.26 -15.76 12.75
CA MET A 249 14.54 -14.54 13.51
C MET A 249 16.03 -14.34 13.78
N LYS A 250 16.79 -15.41 14.08
CA LYS A 250 18.26 -15.31 14.16
C LYS A 250 18.86 -14.81 12.86
N LYS A 251 18.44 -15.36 11.72
CA LYS A 251 18.92 -14.89 10.40
C LYS A 251 18.54 -13.44 10.11
N ILE A 252 17.30 -13.05 10.42
CA ILE A 252 16.82 -11.67 10.27
C ILE A 252 17.70 -10.72 11.08
N LEU A 253 17.90 -10.99 12.37
CA LEU A 253 18.71 -10.15 13.25
C LEU A 253 20.19 -10.10 12.81
N SER A 254 20.77 -11.22 12.38
CA SER A 254 22.14 -11.23 11.84
C SER A 254 22.28 -10.36 10.58
N LEU A 255 21.31 -10.40 9.67
CA LEU A 255 21.31 -9.57 8.46
C LEU A 255 21.19 -8.08 8.80
N ILE A 256 20.31 -7.74 9.73
CA ILE A 256 20.10 -6.37 10.22
C ILE A 256 21.37 -5.84 10.89
N GLN A 257 22.00 -6.62 11.77
CA GLN A 257 23.24 -6.27 12.45
C GLN A 257 24.39 -6.09 11.45
N THR A 258 24.47 -6.94 10.42
CA THR A 258 25.46 -6.82 9.33
C THR A 258 25.26 -5.54 8.53
N ALA A 259 24.01 -5.09 8.34
CA ALA A 259 23.68 -3.84 7.68
C ALA A 259 23.84 -2.61 8.59
N ASN A 260 24.18 -2.79 9.87
CA ASN A 260 24.31 -1.74 10.88
C ASN A 260 23.04 -0.87 11.02
N VAL A 261 21.87 -1.51 10.99
CA VAL A 261 20.57 -0.84 11.14
C VAL A 261 19.99 -1.16 12.53
N PRO A 262 19.63 -0.16 13.34
CA PRO A 262 18.91 -0.39 14.60
C PRO A 262 17.58 -1.13 14.39
N VAL A 263 17.25 -2.04 15.31
CA VAL A 263 15.98 -2.77 15.29
C VAL A 263 15.37 -2.87 16.68
N ILE A 264 14.04 -2.75 16.77
CA ILE A 264 13.28 -2.96 18.00
C ILE A 264 12.33 -4.14 17.78
N LEU A 265 12.35 -5.11 18.70
CA LEU A 265 11.38 -6.20 18.72
C LEU A 265 10.26 -5.91 19.73
N GLY A 266 9.05 -6.38 19.44
CA GLY A 266 7.94 -6.40 20.41
C GLY A 266 7.48 -7.81 20.73
N THR A 267 7.23 -8.10 22.02
CA THR A 267 6.47 -9.30 22.40
C THR A 267 5.05 -9.24 21.86
N LEU A 268 4.35 -10.36 21.78
CA LEU A 268 3.01 -10.48 21.22
C LEU A 268 1.97 -10.52 22.33
N SER A 269 0.88 -9.77 22.17
CA SER A 269 -0.27 -9.83 23.06
C SER A 269 -1.51 -10.35 22.33
N SER A 270 -2.44 -10.96 23.07
CA SER A 270 -3.66 -11.53 22.50
C SER A 270 -4.84 -11.36 23.45
N ASN A 271 -6.06 -11.49 22.92
CA ASN A 271 -7.26 -11.46 23.73
C ASN A 271 -7.37 -12.76 24.53
N LEU A 272 -7.09 -12.64 25.82
CA LEU A 272 -7.15 -13.75 26.77
C LEU A 272 -8.54 -13.83 27.40
N LYS A 273 -9.10 -12.68 27.78
CA LYS A 273 -10.32 -12.59 28.58
C LYS A 273 -11.58 -12.93 27.80
N ASP A 274 -11.73 -12.41 26.58
CA ASP A 274 -13.01 -12.41 25.88
C ASP A 274 -13.04 -13.37 24.69
N HIS A 275 -11.94 -14.07 24.40
CA HIS A 275 -11.83 -14.99 23.28
C HIS A 275 -11.60 -16.44 23.73
N LYS A 276 -12.67 -17.23 23.63
CA LYS A 276 -12.67 -18.68 23.93
C LYS A 276 -11.68 -19.43 23.00
N PRO A 277 -11.03 -20.51 23.47
CA PRO A 277 -10.24 -21.38 22.59
C PRO A 277 -11.06 -21.93 21.43
N PHE A 278 -10.47 -21.99 20.23
CA PHE A 278 -11.16 -22.50 19.04
C PHE A 278 -11.24 -24.04 19.03
N ASN A 279 -10.16 -24.71 19.44
CA ASN A 279 -10.12 -26.16 19.61
C ASN A 279 -9.73 -26.50 21.06
N SER A 280 -10.37 -27.52 21.63
CA SER A 280 -10.20 -27.89 23.04
C SER A 280 -10.09 -29.40 23.23
N ASP A 281 -9.57 -30.10 22.22
CA ASP A 281 -9.40 -31.55 22.27
C ASP A 281 -8.25 -31.95 23.22
N GLU A 282 -7.22 -31.10 23.32
CA GLU A 282 -6.09 -31.28 24.22
C GLU A 282 -6.48 -31.08 25.69
N LYS A 283 -5.86 -31.86 26.58
CA LYS A 283 -6.03 -31.78 28.03
C LYS A 283 -4.66 -31.69 28.71
N ASP A 284 -4.58 -30.90 29.77
CA ASP A 284 -3.38 -30.83 30.61
C ASP A 284 -3.22 -32.09 31.48
N GLU A 285 -2.12 -32.14 32.23
CA GLU A 285 -1.82 -33.22 33.18
C GLU A 285 -2.90 -33.42 34.27
N THR A 286 -3.72 -32.38 34.52
CA THR A 286 -4.84 -32.43 35.46
C THR A 286 -6.14 -32.93 34.82
N GLY A 287 -6.11 -33.26 33.53
CA GLY A 287 -7.25 -33.70 32.73
C GLY A 287 -8.18 -32.56 32.31
N ARG A 288 -7.77 -31.30 32.46
CA ARG A 288 -8.56 -30.12 32.08
C ARG A 288 -8.28 -29.70 30.64
N SER A 289 -9.34 -29.44 29.89
CA SER A 289 -9.24 -28.94 28.52
C SER A 289 -9.07 -27.42 28.47
N ALA A 290 -8.73 -26.89 27.28
CA ALA A 290 -8.63 -25.46 27.02
C ALA A 290 -9.90 -24.69 27.45
N VAL A 291 -11.08 -25.17 27.08
CA VAL A 291 -12.37 -24.55 27.46
C VAL A 291 -12.63 -24.62 28.96
N GLN A 292 -12.26 -25.72 29.62
CA GLN A 292 -12.43 -25.85 31.07
C GLN A 292 -11.54 -24.86 31.84
N HIS A 293 -10.33 -24.60 31.34
CA HIS A 293 -9.48 -23.54 31.88
C HIS A 293 -10.06 -22.15 31.63
N PHE A 294 -10.60 -21.89 30.44
CA PHE A 294 -11.25 -20.61 30.12
C PHE A 294 -12.44 -20.32 31.04
N GLU A 295 -13.31 -21.31 31.25
CA GLU A 295 -14.46 -21.19 32.17
C GLU A 295 -14.03 -21.02 33.63
N LEU A 296 -12.97 -21.72 34.07
CA LEU A 296 -12.40 -21.54 35.40
C LEU A 296 -11.81 -20.14 35.58
N ALA A 297 -11.13 -19.62 34.56
CA ALA A 297 -10.58 -18.27 34.57
C ALA A 297 -11.68 -17.21 34.78
N HIS A 298 -12.81 -17.33 34.07
CA HIS A 298 -13.95 -16.43 34.29
C HIS A 298 -14.57 -16.56 35.68
N ARG A 299 -14.65 -17.76 36.25
CA ARG A 299 -15.12 -17.92 37.64
C ARG A 299 -14.20 -17.21 38.63
N LEU A 300 -12.89 -17.38 38.48
CA LEU A 300 -11.88 -16.70 39.31
C LEU A 300 -11.92 -15.18 39.13
N LEU A 301 -12.12 -14.72 37.90
CA LEU A 301 -12.32 -13.31 37.57
C LEU A 301 -13.53 -12.74 38.33
N GLY A 302 -14.66 -13.45 38.32
CA GLY A 302 -15.87 -13.06 39.07
C GLY A 302 -15.69 -13.09 40.60
N MET A 303 -14.67 -13.80 41.11
CA MET A 303 -14.28 -13.81 42.53
C MET A 303 -13.24 -12.72 42.87
N GLY A 304 -12.76 -11.96 41.88
CA GLY A 304 -11.72 -10.95 42.06
C GLY A 304 -10.29 -11.51 42.12
N ASP A 305 -10.09 -12.80 41.84
CA ASP A 305 -8.75 -13.42 41.79
C ASP A 305 -8.15 -13.30 40.38
N PHE A 306 -7.72 -12.08 40.04
CA PHE A 306 -7.21 -11.75 38.72
C PHE A 306 -5.90 -12.49 38.37
N ALA A 307 -5.05 -12.74 39.36
CA ALA A 307 -3.77 -13.42 39.14
C ALA A 307 -3.99 -14.88 38.72
N GLN A 308 -4.84 -15.63 39.43
CA GLN A 308 -5.15 -17.01 39.03
C GLN A 308 -6.03 -17.06 37.78
N ALA A 309 -6.95 -16.10 37.61
CA ALA A 309 -7.73 -15.99 36.37
C ALA A 309 -6.79 -15.85 35.16
N ARG A 310 -5.80 -14.94 35.21
CA ARG A 310 -4.82 -14.76 34.14
C ARG A 310 -4.05 -16.04 33.83
N GLN A 311 -3.57 -16.76 34.85
CA GLN A 311 -2.87 -18.04 34.64
C GLN A 311 -3.75 -19.06 33.92
N HIS A 312 -5.04 -19.14 34.27
CA HIS A 312 -5.96 -20.05 33.61
C HIS A 312 -6.34 -19.61 32.21
N PHE A 313 -6.44 -18.31 31.93
CA PHE A 313 -6.59 -17.82 30.56
C PHE A 313 -5.35 -18.16 29.69
N ILE A 314 -4.14 -18.01 30.24
CA ILE A 314 -2.90 -18.40 29.55
C ILE A 314 -2.93 -19.91 29.27
N LYS A 315 -3.27 -20.76 30.23
CA LYS A 315 -3.42 -22.21 30.01
C LYS A 315 -4.46 -22.54 28.94
N ALA A 316 -5.58 -21.82 28.92
CA ALA A 316 -6.60 -21.99 27.88
C ALA A 316 -6.06 -21.65 26.48
N LYS A 317 -5.25 -20.58 26.35
CA LYS A 317 -4.55 -20.24 25.10
C LYS A 317 -3.51 -21.31 24.73
N GLU A 318 -2.72 -21.78 25.69
CA GLU A 318 -1.66 -22.76 25.42
C GLU A 318 -2.19 -24.13 24.99
N LEU A 319 -3.41 -24.50 25.41
CA LEU A 319 -4.08 -25.76 25.00
C LEU A 319 -4.98 -25.59 23.78
N ASP A 320 -5.06 -24.39 23.19
CA ASP A 320 -5.87 -24.16 21.99
C ASP A 320 -5.21 -24.85 20.79
N GLY A 321 -5.85 -25.89 20.26
CA GLY A 321 -5.33 -26.68 19.14
C GLY A 321 -5.24 -25.89 17.83
N LEU A 322 -5.94 -24.74 17.71
CA LEU A 322 -5.80 -23.81 16.60
C LEU A 322 -4.98 -22.60 17.03
N ARG A 323 -3.66 -22.74 16.93
CA ARG A 323 -2.66 -21.75 17.35
C ARG A 323 -2.49 -20.54 16.41
N PHE A 324 -3.54 -19.74 16.26
CA PHE A 324 -3.42 -18.37 15.72
C PHE A 324 -2.86 -17.38 16.74
N ARG A 325 -3.15 -17.61 18.03
CA ARG A 325 -2.49 -16.89 19.12
C ARG A 325 -1.13 -17.52 19.34
N ALA A 326 -0.07 -16.70 19.35
CA ALA A 326 1.28 -17.19 19.60
C ALA A 326 1.37 -17.84 20.99
N PRO A 327 2.03 -19.01 21.11
CA PRO A 327 2.31 -19.59 22.41
C PRO A 327 3.31 -18.75 23.18
N GLU A 328 3.32 -18.85 24.52
CA GLU A 328 4.25 -18.10 25.38
C GLU A 328 5.72 -18.31 24.98
N LYS A 329 6.04 -19.50 24.46
CA LYS A 329 7.38 -19.83 23.97
C LYS A 329 7.90 -18.90 22.87
N ILE A 330 7.02 -18.31 22.06
CA ILE A 330 7.41 -17.30 21.06
C ILE A 330 7.87 -16.02 21.77
N ASN A 331 7.15 -15.54 22.79
CA ASN A 331 7.55 -14.38 23.59
C ASN A 331 8.85 -14.63 24.36
N GLU A 332 9.03 -15.83 24.92
CA GLU A 332 10.30 -16.24 25.53
C GLU A 332 11.45 -16.21 24.51
N THR A 333 11.21 -16.68 23.29
CA THR A 333 12.21 -16.67 22.21
C THR A 333 12.56 -15.24 21.81
N ILE A 334 11.57 -14.34 21.68
CA ILE A 334 11.80 -12.91 21.42
C ILE A 334 12.72 -12.32 22.50
N ARG A 335 12.40 -12.53 23.79
CA ARG A 335 13.21 -12.05 24.93
C ARG A 335 14.62 -12.64 24.95
N GLN A 336 14.78 -13.89 24.53
CA GLN A 336 16.09 -14.53 24.42
C GLN A 336 16.91 -13.87 23.30
N LEU A 337 16.31 -13.69 22.13
CA LEU A 337 16.97 -13.11 20.97
C LEU A 337 17.34 -11.64 21.20
N THR A 338 16.51 -10.87 21.90
CA THR A 338 16.87 -9.48 22.23
C THR A 338 18.10 -9.38 23.11
N LYS A 339 18.27 -10.30 24.06
CA LYS A 339 19.49 -10.41 24.87
C LYS A 339 20.69 -10.94 24.07
N GLU A 340 20.47 -11.91 23.18
CA GLU A 340 21.52 -12.51 22.35
C GLU A 340 22.13 -11.51 21.35
N PHE A 341 21.30 -10.67 20.75
CA PHE A 341 21.71 -9.68 19.73
C PHE A 341 21.89 -8.26 20.27
N ASP A 342 21.66 -8.04 21.58
CA ASP A 342 21.68 -6.72 22.22
C ASP A 342 20.77 -5.68 21.51
N VAL A 343 19.52 -6.08 21.27
CA VAL A 343 18.52 -5.23 20.61
C VAL A 343 17.41 -4.80 21.58
N PRO A 344 16.90 -3.55 21.50
CA PRO A 344 15.81 -3.10 22.35
C PRO A 344 14.54 -3.95 22.22
N LEU A 345 13.84 -4.11 23.35
CA LEU A 345 12.61 -4.88 23.47
C LEU A 345 11.45 -4.02 23.99
N VAL A 346 10.35 -4.02 23.26
CA VAL A 346 9.04 -3.55 23.75
C VAL A 346 8.29 -4.75 24.34
N GLU A 347 8.08 -4.75 25.65
CA GLU A 347 7.22 -5.73 26.33
C GLU A 347 5.75 -5.35 26.13
N VAL A 348 5.24 -5.56 24.91
CA VAL A 348 3.86 -5.19 24.52
C VAL A 348 2.83 -5.94 25.35
N ASP A 349 3.05 -7.24 25.61
CA ASP A 349 2.11 -8.01 26.43
C ASP A 349 1.98 -7.44 27.84
N ASP A 350 3.10 -7.13 28.50
CA ASP A 350 3.09 -6.50 29.83
C ASP A 350 2.47 -5.09 29.77
N TRP A 351 2.78 -4.30 28.74
CA TRP A 351 2.17 -2.97 28.53
C TRP A 351 0.65 -3.07 28.47
N PHE A 352 0.13 -3.98 27.65
CA PHE A 352 -1.31 -4.15 27.43
C PHE A 352 -2.02 -4.68 28.68
N ASN A 353 -1.42 -5.65 29.38
CA ASN A 353 -1.94 -6.11 30.67
C ASN A 353 -1.98 -4.95 31.67
N ASN A 354 -0.91 -4.16 31.83
CA ASN A 354 -0.84 -3.07 32.81
C ASN A 354 -1.91 -1.97 32.63
N ILE A 355 -2.33 -1.69 31.39
CA ILE A 355 -3.36 -0.68 31.11
C ILE A 355 -4.79 -1.25 31.08
N SER A 356 -4.93 -2.56 31.30
CA SER A 356 -6.21 -3.26 31.36
C SER A 356 -6.69 -3.32 32.82
N GLU A 357 -7.98 -3.07 33.08
CA GLU A 357 -8.54 -2.88 34.43
C GLU A 357 -8.25 -4.06 35.38
N GLU A 358 -8.26 -5.28 34.86
CA GLU A 358 -8.03 -6.54 35.60
C GLU A 358 -6.64 -7.12 35.39
N GLN A 359 -5.73 -6.36 34.76
CA GLN A 359 -4.43 -6.85 34.27
C GLN A 359 -4.53 -8.04 33.31
N ILE A 360 -5.66 -8.17 32.61
CA ILE A 360 -5.91 -9.21 31.61
C ILE A 360 -6.43 -8.53 30.35
N VAL A 361 -5.76 -8.77 29.23
CA VAL A 361 -6.14 -8.23 27.93
C VAL A 361 -7.43 -8.87 27.43
N GLY A 362 -8.38 -8.02 27.06
CA GLY A 362 -9.66 -8.39 26.47
C GLY A 362 -10.09 -7.44 25.35
N ASN A 363 -11.39 -7.33 25.15
CA ASN A 363 -12.03 -6.46 24.17
C ASN A 363 -11.79 -4.96 24.45
N ASN A 364 -11.26 -4.63 25.64
CA ASN A 364 -10.81 -3.28 25.97
C ASN A 364 -9.66 -2.80 25.06
N LEU A 365 -8.81 -3.72 24.57
CA LEU A 365 -7.69 -3.41 23.68
C LEU A 365 -7.67 -4.23 22.39
N MET A 366 -8.46 -5.31 22.30
CA MET A 366 -8.53 -6.19 21.13
C MET A 366 -9.92 -6.16 20.50
N CYS A 367 -10.03 -6.44 19.20
CA CYS A 367 -11.31 -6.60 18.52
C CYS A 367 -11.68 -8.07 18.25
N ASP A 368 -10.70 -8.96 18.29
CA ASP A 368 -10.87 -10.41 18.18
C ASP A 368 -9.80 -11.14 19.02
N HIS A 369 -9.42 -12.37 18.64
CA HIS A 369 -8.39 -13.16 19.33
C HIS A 369 -7.00 -12.51 19.40
N LEU A 370 -6.57 -11.65 18.46
CA LEU A 370 -5.20 -11.12 18.42
C LEU A 370 -5.02 -9.73 17.79
N HIS A 371 -6.07 -9.17 17.18
CA HIS A 371 -5.98 -7.86 16.54
C HIS A 371 -6.33 -6.76 17.54
N PRO A 372 -5.46 -5.76 17.72
CA PRO A 372 -5.78 -4.59 18.54
C PRO A 372 -7.00 -3.82 18.00
N ASN A 373 -7.80 -3.28 18.90
CA ASN A 373 -8.80 -2.27 18.57
C ASN A 373 -8.13 -0.88 18.40
N LEU A 374 -8.89 0.18 18.12
CA LEU A 374 -8.33 1.54 17.97
C LEU A 374 -7.47 2.00 19.16
N ARG A 375 -7.91 1.70 20.39
CA ARG A 375 -7.14 2.02 21.61
C ARG A 375 -5.88 1.16 21.69
N GLY A 376 -5.99 -0.13 21.43
CA GLY A 376 -4.84 -1.03 21.40
C GLY A 376 -3.77 -0.60 20.40
N TYR A 377 -4.16 -0.17 19.18
CA TYR A 377 -3.21 0.35 18.19
C TYR A 377 -2.54 1.66 18.60
N PHE A 378 -3.29 2.55 19.24
CA PHE A 378 -2.73 3.78 19.80
C PHE A 378 -1.68 3.49 20.88
N GLU A 379 -1.97 2.56 21.78
CA GLU A 379 -1.08 2.16 22.87
C GLU A 379 0.15 1.39 22.36
N LEU A 380 -0.02 0.53 21.36
CA LEU A 380 1.10 -0.15 20.69
C LEU A 380 2.08 0.87 20.09
N SER A 381 1.55 1.88 19.39
CA SER A 381 2.36 2.97 18.84
C SER A 381 3.11 3.74 19.94
N LYS A 382 2.44 4.03 21.05
CA LYS A 382 3.04 4.72 22.20
C LYS A 382 4.16 3.90 22.85
N ALA A 383 3.99 2.60 22.99
CA ALA A 383 5.00 1.70 23.54
C ALA A 383 6.27 1.67 22.66
N TYR A 384 6.11 1.57 21.34
CA TYR A 384 7.24 1.64 20.41
C TYR A 384 7.91 3.01 20.42
N TYR A 385 7.15 4.11 20.38
CA TYR A 385 7.72 5.46 20.45
C TYR A 385 8.54 5.67 21.72
N THR A 386 8.01 5.25 22.87
CA THR A 386 8.72 5.35 24.17
C THR A 386 10.06 4.61 24.12
N MET A 387 10.12 3.46 23.44
CA MET A 387 11.36 2.71 23.27
C MET A 387 12.35 3.41 22.33
N ILE A 388 11.84 4.02 21.26
CA ILE A 388 12.64 4.81 20.31
C ILE A 388 13.31 6.00 21.03
N GLU A 389 12.54 6.76 21.80
CA GLU A 389 13.06 7.88 22.61
C GLU A 389 14.07 7.41 23.64
N LYS A 390 13.73 6.36 24.41
CA LYS A 390 14.58 5.82 25.48
C LYS A 390 15.99 5.45 24.98
N HIS A 391 16.09 4.97 23.75
CA HIS A 391 17.36 4.57 23.13
C HIS A 391 18.00 5.67 22.28
N GLY A 392 17.45 6.89 22.25
CA GLY A 392 17.99 8.02 21.50
C GLY A 392 18.09 7.75 19.99
N LEU A 393 17.15 6.96 19.46
CA LEU A 393 17.18 6.51 18.06
C LEU A 393 16.66 7.58 17.08
N LEU A 394 16.08 8.65 17.59
CA LEU A 394 15.71 9.82 16.79
C LEU A 394 16.81 10.88 16.91
N PRO A 395 17.18 11.57 15.83
CA PRO A 395 18.07 12.71 15.94
C PRO A 395 17.40 13.81 16.77
N SER A 396 18.22 14.56 17.51
CA SER A 396 17.78 15.52 18.52
C SER A 396 16.87 16.62 17.95
N VAL A 397 15.67 16.85 18.54
CA VAL A 397 14.86 18.03 18.23
C VAL A 397 14.11 18.60 19.45
N GLY A 398 14.54 19.76 19.91
CA GLY A 398 13.85 21.06 19.75
C GLY A 398 12.54 21.41 20.48
N ILE A 399 11.65 20.48 20.86
CA ILE A 399 10.39 20.86 21.54
C ILE A 399 10.01 19.83 22.62
N ASP A 400 10.19 20.19 23.89
CA ASP A 400 9.61 19.47 25.03
C ASP A 400 8.10 19.74 25.09
N MET A 401 7.30 18.97 24.34
CA MET A 401 5.84 18.94 24.53
C MET A 401 5.49 17.79 25.47
N ALA A 402 4.71 18.05 26.52
CA ALA A 402 4.28 16.99 27.43
C ALA A 402 3.53 15.89 26.66
N ILE A 403 4.01 14.64 26.77
CA ILE A 403 3.49 13.47 26.04
C ILE A 403 1.95 13.36 26.14
N GLY A 404 1.36 13.68 27.30
CA GLY A 404 -0.09 13.66 27.51
C GLY A 404 -0.88 14.68 26.67
N LEU A 405 -0.35 15.88 26.43
CA LEU A 405 -0.98 16.88 25.57
C LEU A 405 -0.92 16.46 24.09
N SER A 406 0.16 15.75 23.71
CA SER A 406 0.31 15.19 22.37
C SER A 406 -0.71 14.08 22.09
N ASP A 407 -1.05 13.24 23.07
CA ASP A 407 -1.97 12.10 22.88
C ASP A 407 -3.40 12.54 22.56
N SER A 408 -3.95 13.50 23.30
CA SER A 408 -5.30 14.03 23.04
C SER A 408 -5.38 14.72 21.68
N LEU A 409 -4.32 15.45 21.29
CA LEU A 409 -4.26 16.09 19.98
C LEU A 409 -4.21 15.05 18.85
N LEU A 410 -3.36 14.03 18.97
CA LEU A 410 -3.22 12.95 17.99
C LEU A 410 -4.52 12.19 17.76
N LEU A 411 -5.30 11.95 18.81
CA LEU A 411 -6.63 11.33 18.70
C LEU A 411 -7.65 12.27 18.05
N ALA A 412 -7.64 13.56 18.41
CA ALA A 412 -8.56 14.55 17.85
C ALA A 412 -8.32 14.82 16.36
N THR A 413 -7.08 14.71 15.89
CA THR A 413 -6.67 14.93 14.50
C THR A 413 -6.46 13.63 13.71
N MET A 414 -6.87 12.48 14.26
CA MET A 414 -6.73 11.20 13.58
C MET A 414 -7.60 11.19 12.30
N PRO A 415 -7.03 10.94 11.12
CA PRO A 415 -7.79 10.83 9.88
C PRO A 415 -8.52 9.47 9.87
N PHE A 416 -9.65 9.41 10.57
CA PHE A 416 -10.49 8.23 10.72
C PHE A 416 -11.94 8.66 10.94
N THR A 417 -12.87 8.13 10.16
CA THR A 417 -14.29 8.55 10.19
C THR A 417 -15.23 7.41 10.52
N LYS A 418 -16.52 7.72 10.64
CA LYS A 418 -17.56 6.69 10.85
C LYS A 418 -17.52 5.63 9.75
N LEU A 419 -17.28 6.01 8.49
CA LEU A 419 -17.16 5.06 7.39
C LEU A 419 -16.06 4.02 7.64
N ASP A 420 -14.90 4.45 8.15
CA ASP A 420 -13.80 3.53 8.49
C ASP A 420 -14.21 2.55 9.59
N SER A 421 -14.94 3.00 10.62
CA SER A 421 -15.51 2.12 11.64
C SER A 421 -16.49 1.11 11.03
N VAL A 422 -17.37 1.53 10.13
CA VAL A 422 -18.34 0.64 9.47
C VAL A 422 -17.64 -0.42 8.63
N GLN A 423 -16.58 -0.05 7.89
CA GLN A 423 -15.76 -1.03 7.14
C GLN A 423 -15.10 -2.05 8.07
N ALA A 424 -14.55 -1.58 9.20
CA ALA A 424 -13.93 -2.46 10.19
C ALA A 424 -14.97 -3.39 10.83
N ASP A 425 -16.14 -2.88 11.21
CA ASP A 425 -17.25 -3.65 11.78
C ASP A 425 -17.74 -4.73 10.79
N LEU A 426 -17.93 -4.39 9.50
CA LEU A 426 -18.30 -5.35 8.47
C LEU A 426 -17.23 -6.44 8.26
N THR A 427 -15.96 -6.04 8.30
CA THR A 427 -14.82 -6.96 8.20
C THR A 427 -14.80 -7.93 9.38
N LEU A 428 -15.05 -7.43 10.60
CA LEU A 428 -15.14 -8.24 11.82
C LEU A 428 -16.37 -9.16 11.80
N VAL A 429 -17.54 -8.68 11.39
CA VAL A 429 -18.75 -9.52 11.24
C VAL A 429 -18.48 -10.66 10.27
N ASN A 430 -17.78 -10.41 9.18
CA ASN A 430 -17.38 -11.47 8.25
C ASN A 430 -16.34 -12.40 8.88
N LEU A 431 -15.34 -11.90 9.59
CA LEU A 431 -14.31 -12.73 10.24
C LEU A 431 -14.91 -13.65 11.33
N LEU A 432 -15.58 -13.04 12.31
CA LEU A 432 -16.13 -13.67 13.50
C LEU A 432 -17.34 -14.55 13.18
N GLY A 433 -17.97 -14.33 12.04
CA GLY A 433 -19.13 -15.08 11.59
C GLY A 433 -18.80 -16.31 10.72
N ASN A 434 -17.53 -16.62 10.51
CA ASN A 434 -17.09 -17.77 9.73
C ASN A 434 -16.12 -18.67 10.54
N TYR A 435 -15.76 -19.83 9.99
CA TYR A 435 -14.76 -20.72 10.59
C TYR A 435 -13.41 -20.00 10.78
N PRO A 436 -12.72 -20.16 11.93
CA PRO A 436 -12.98 -21.11 13.04
C PRO A 436 -13.87 -20.60 14.18
N TYR A 437 -14.43 -19.39 14.11
CA TYR A 437 -15.31 -18.85 15.16
C TYR A 437 -16.68 -19.52 15.17
N VAL A 438 -17.14 -19.92 13.99
CA VAL A 438 -18.40 -20.62 13.78
C VAL A 438 -18.10 -21.97 13.10
N PRO A 439 -18.79 -23.07 13.47
CA PRO A 439 -18.58 -24.36 12.82
C PRO A 439 -18.66 -24.30 11.29
N LYS A 440 -17.81 -25.06 10.61
CA LYS A 440 -17.69 -25.07 9.15
C LYS A 440 -19.04 -25.41 8.48
N GLY A 441 -19.39 -24.64 7.45
CA GLY A 441 -20.63 -24.82 6.68
C GLY A 441 -21.87 -24.18 7.31
N MET A 442 -21.78 -23.59 8.50
CA MET A 442 -22.88 -22.85 9.11
C MET A 442 -23.02 -21.45 8.50
N PRO A 443 -24.24 -20.90 8.39
CA PRO A 443 -24.44 -19.52 7.96
C PRO A 443 -23.86 -18.55 9.00
N ASN A 444 -23.39 -17.39 8.53
CA ASN A 444 -22.83 -16.37 9.40
C ASN A 444 -23.92 -15.82 10.35
N PRO A 445 -23.83 -16.08 11.67
CA PRO A 445 -24.85 -15.70 12.62
C PRO A 445 -24.81 -14.20 12.93
N LEU A 446 -23.73 -13.49 12.60
CA LEU A 446 -23.53 -12.08 12.94
C LEU A 446 -24.05 -11.12 11.85
N LEU A 447 -24.54 -11.61 10.71
CA LEU A 447 -25.07 -10.75 9.65
C LEU A 447 -26.21 -9.83 10.13
N HIS A 448 -27.02 -10.27 11.09
CA HIS A 448 -28.10 -9.46 11.67
C HIS A 448 -27.60 -8.32 12.58
N THR A 449 -26.33 -8.34 12.97
CA THR A 449 -25.71 -7.30 13.82
C THR A 449 -25.20 -6.11 13.01
N ILE A 450 -25.20 -6.21 11.68
CA ILE A 450 -24.79 -5.13 10.78
C ILE A 450 -25.78 -3.99 10.92
N ARG A 451 -25.29 -2.85 11.42
CA ARG A 451 -26.06 -1.62 11.55
C ARG A 451 -26.36 -1.03 10.17
N GLN A 452 -27.57 -0.48 10.02
CA GLN A 452 -28.01 0.30 8.85
C GLN A 452 -28.79 1.53 9.32
N ASP A 453 -28.37 2.09 10.45
CA ASP A 453 -29.12 3.10 11.18
C ASP A 453 -29.14 4.44 10.44
N ASP A 454 -28.07 4.75 9.68
CA ASP A 454 -28.00 5.95 8.88
C ASP A 454 -27.35 5.76 7.50
N PHE A 455 -27.21 6.88 6.79
CA PHE A 455 -26.67 6.92 5.43
C PHE A 455 -25.23 6.40 5.35
N VAL A 456 -24.37 6.69 6.33
CA VAL A 456 -22.98 6.22 6.32
C VAL A 456 -22.94 4.71 6.48
N ASP A 457 -23.80 4.15 7.33
CA ASP A 457 -23.92 2.71 7.52
C ASP A 457 -24.35 2.00 6.22
N GLN A 458 -25.35 2.55 5.53
CA GLN A 458 -25.81 2.04 4.23
C GLN A 458 -24.71 2.10 3.16
N MET A 459 -23.97 3.21 3.12
CA MET A 459 -22.86 3.39 2.17
C MET A 459 -21.66 2.51 2.49
N GLY A 460 -21.47 2.11 3.76
CA GLY A 460 -20.42 1.18 4.15
C GLY A 460 -20.55 -0.21 3.54
N ALA A 461 -21.76 -0.63 3.17
CA ALA A 461 -21.97 -1.92 2.49
C ALA A 461 -21.56 -1.90 1.00
N VAL A 462 -21.20 -0.74 0.44
CA VAL A 462 -20.83 -0.59 -0.97
C VAL A 462 -19.42 -1.15 -1.23
N LYS A 463 -19.26 -1.91 -2.31
CA LYS A 463 -17.98 -2.57 -2.67
C LYS A 463 -16.80 -1.61 -2.86
N ASN A 464 -17.07 -0.38 -3.34
CA ASN A 464 -16.03 0.62 -3.57
C ASN A 464 -16.08 1.69 -2.48
N VAL A 465 -15.25 1.52 -1.45
CA VAL A 465 -15.15 2.41 -0.29
C VAL A 465 -14.72 3.82 -0.70
N ASP A 466 -13.84 3.96 -1.68
CA ASP A 466 -13.41 5.28 -2.16
C ASP A 466 -14.58 6.02 -2.80
N SER A 467 -15.38 5.35 -3.63
CA SER A 467 -16.60 5.96 -4.18
C SER A 467 -17.62 6.29 -3.08
N ALA A 468 -17.81 5.39 -2.11
CA ALA A 468 -18.71 5.62 -1.00
C ALA A 468 -18.31 6.86 -0.18
N ARG A 469 -17.01 7.02 0.07
CA ARG A 469 -16.48 8.15 0.81
C ARG A 469 -16.63 9.47 0.05
N VAL A 470 -16.41 9.49 -1.26
CA VAL A 470 -16.71 10.67 -2.09
C VAL A 470 -18.19 11.06 -1.97
N ILE A 471 -19.10 10.10 -2.01
CA ILE A 471 -20.54 10.37 -1.88
C ILE A 471 -20.87 10.92 -0.49
N ILE A 472 -20.33 10.32 0.58
CA ILE A 472 -20.53 10.77 1.97
C ILE A 472 -19.99 12.19 2.18
N ALA A 473 -18.76 12.47 1.75
CA ALA A 473 -18.19 13.80 1.85
C ALA A 473 -19.01 14.83 1.03
N GLY A 474 -19.48 14.46 -0.16
CA GLY A 474 -20.38 15.30 -0.95
C GLY A 474 -21.66 15.64 -0.18
N ARG A 475 -22.25 14.65 0.49
CA ARG A 475 -23.42 14.88 1.34
C ARG A 475 -23.12 15.80 2.53
N TYR A 476 -22.03 15.59 3.26
CA TYR A 476 -21.65 16.49 4.36
C TYR A 476 -21.46 17.93 3.91
N LEU A 477 -20.88 18.13 2.73
CA LEU A 477 -20.75 19.45 2.13
C LEU A 477 -22.12 20.08 1.84
N LEU A 478 -23.08 19.31 1.32
CA LEU A 478 -24.45 19.75 1.07
C LEU A 478 -25.21 20.08 2.36
N ASP A 479 -24.96 19.34 3.43
CA ASP A 479 -25.54 19.54 4.76
C ASP A 479 -24.82 20.67 5.54
N HIS A 480 -23.84 21.35 4.93
CA HIS A 480 -22.97 22.36 5.54
C HIS A 480 -22.15 21.87 6.76
N ASP A 481 -21.98 20.55 6.92
CA ASP A 481 -21.09 19.96 7.92
C ASP A 481 -19.65 19.92 7.40
N LEU A 482 -19.00 21.08 7.45
CA LEU A 482 -17.63 21.26 6.97
C LEU A 482 -16.59 20.45 7.79
N ILE A 483 -16.90 20.10 9.04
CA ILE A 483 -16.00 19.33 9.90
C ILE A 483 -16.01 17.87 9.47
N ALA A 484 -17.20 17.26 9.31
CA ALA A 484 -17.31 15.90 8.82
C ALA A 484 -16.78 15.76 7.39
N PHE A 485 -17.09 16.74 6.52
CA PHE A 485 -16.49 16.82 5.19
C PHE A 485 -14.96 16.84 5.26
N ARG A 486 -14.36 17.72 6.08
CA ARG A 486 -12.89 17.81 6.23
C ARG A 486 -12.30 16.49 6.64
N ARG A 487 -12.88 15.82 7.65
CA ARG A 487 -12.38 14.53 8.15
C ARG A 487 -12.37 13.46 7.06
N GLU A 488 -13.40 13.38 6.23
CA GLU A 488 -13.41 12.46 5.09
C GLU A 488 -12.31 12.78 4.07
N MET A 489 -12.06 14.07 3.82
CA MET A 489 -10.98 14.50 2.93
C MET A 489 -9.58 14.29 3.51
N ASP A 490 -9.42 14.41 4.83
CA ASP A 490 -8.16 14.14 5.53
C ASP A 490 -7.81 12.65 5.44
N VAL A 491 -8.81 11.77 5.59
CA VAL A 491 -8.66 10.32 5.36
C VAL A 491 -8.22 10.02 3.92
N PHE A 492 -8.82 10.67 2.93
CA PHE A 492 -8.38 10.50 1.54
C PHE A 492 -6.95 10.96 1.30
N SER A 493 -6.61 12.13 1.84
CA SER A 493 -5.31 12.76 1.64
C SER A 493 -4.19 11.94 2.29
N SER A 494 -4.48 11.18 3.35
CA SER A 494 -3.50 10.28 3.96
C SER A 494 -3.25 9.01 3.14
N TYR A 495 -4.27 8.46 2.46
CA TYR A 495 -4.09 7.30 1.57
C TYR A 495 -3.48 7.67 0.22
N PHE A 496 -3.81 8.86 -0.31
CA PHE A 496 -3.42 9.28 -1.65
C PHE A 496 -2.94 10.75 -1.69
N PRO A 497 -1.78 11.08 -1.08
CA PRO A 497 -1.30 12.48 -0.97
C PRO A 497 -1.10 13.21 -2.30
N SER A 498 -1.01 12.46 -3.40
CA SER A 498 -0.73 12.94 -4.76
C SER A 498 -1.88 12.76 -5.75
N LYS A 499 -2.99 12.11 -5.37
CA LYS A 499 -4.09 11.87 -6.32
C LYS A 499 -5.12 12.99 -6.21
N GLU A 500 -5.22 13.78 -7.27
CA GLU A 500 -6.25 14.81 -7.45
C GLU A 500 -7.62 14.20 -7.78
N LYS A 501 -7.60 12.97 -8.29
CA LYS A 501 -8.77 12.22 -8.76
C LYS A 501 -9.93 12.17 -7.75
N PRO A 502 -9.77 11.99 -6.43
CA PRO A 502 -10.90 11.95 -5.50
C PRO A 502 -11.66 13.27 -5.43
N TYR A 503 -10.96 14.41 -5.46
CA TYR A 503 -11.60 15.73 -5.49
C TYR A 503 -12.22 16.02 -6.85
N LEU A 504 -11.59 15.59 -7.95
CA LEU A 504 -12.20 15.64 -9.28
C LEU A 504 -13.45 14.77 -9.35
N SER A 505 -13.42 13.55 -8.81
CA SER A 505 -14.58 12.65 -8.70
C SER A 505 -15.68 13.24 -7.84
N MET A 506 -15.33 13.95 -6.76
CA MET A 506 -16.29 14.71 -5.96
C MET A 506 -16.97 15.80 -6.79
N ILE A 507 -16.17 16.60 -7.50
CA ILE A 507 -16.71 17.64 -8.38
C ILE A 507 -17.61 17.01 -9.44
N SER A 508 -17.20 15.92 -10.07
CA SER A 508 -18.01 15.20 -11.05
C SER A 508 -19.30 14.63 -10.46
N TYR A 509 -19.26 14.12 -9.22
CA TYR A 509 -20.47 13.69 -8.51
C TYR A 509 -21.43 14.87 -8.27
N LEU A 510 -20.91 16.02 -7.82
CA LEU A 510 -21.69 17.23 -7.61
C LEU A 510 -22.21 17.82 -8.94
N GLU A 511 -21.46 17.67 -10.04
CA GLU A 511 -21.87 17.95 -11.43
C GLU A 511 -23.05 17.08 -11.85
N GLU A 512 -22.96 15.77 -11.64
CA GLU A 512 -24.06 14.84 -11.95
C GLU A 512 -25.34 15.19 -11.19
N LYS A 513 -25.23 15.65 -9.94
CA LYS A 513 -26.39 16.07 -9.14
C LYS A 513 -26.90 17.47 -9.48
N GLY A 514 -26.23 18.21 -10.36
CA GLY A 514 -26.61 19.57 -10.76
C GLY A 514 -26.30 20.64 -9.70
N MET A 515 -25.36 20.38 -8.78
CA MET A 515 -25.13 21.18 -7.56
C MET A 515 -23.76 21.87 -7.53
N VAL A 516 -23.13 22.02 -8.69
CA VAL A 516 -21.75 22.51 -8.88
C VAL A 516 -21.56 23.94 -8.39
N ALA A 517 -22.48 24.83 -8.78
CA ALA A 517 -22.32 26.27 -8.57
C ALA A 517 -22.33 26.65 -7.08
N GLN A 518 -23.04 25.87 -6.24
CA GLN A 518 -23.20 26.15 -4.81
C GLN A 518 -22.07 25.54 -3.97
N SER A 519 -21.46 24.45 -4.44
CA SER A 519 -20.49 23.66 -3.68
C SER A 519 -19.03 24.09 -3.90
N ILE A 520 -18.68 24.55 -5.11
CA ILE A 520 -17.31 24.97 -5.45
C ILE A 520 -16.79 26.10 -4.52
N PRO A 521 -17.55 27.17 -4.24
CA PRO A 521 -17.10 28.23 -3.33
C PRO A 521 -16.81 27.72 -1.90
N LEU A 522 -17.64 26.81 -1.38
CA LEU A 522 -17.45 26.20 -0.05
C LEU A 522 -16.19 25.32 -0.01
N LEU A 523 -15.94 24.54 -1.08
CA LEU A 523 -14.72 23.76 -1.23
C LEU A 523 -13.47 24.65 -1.27
N ILE A 524 -13.53 25.77 -1.98
CA ILE A 524 -12.44 26.75 -2.06
C ILE A 524 -12.16 27.36 -0.68
N ASP A 525 -13.20 27.83 0.02
CA ASP A 525 -13.05 28.43 1.35
C ASP A 525 -12.40 27.44 2.34
N GLN A 526 -12.92 26.21 2.36
CA GLN A 526 -12.43 25.16 3.24
C GLN A 526 -10.97 24.78 2.96
N LEU A 527 -10.60 24.61 1.69
CA LEU A 527 -9.22 24.32 1.30
C LEU A 527 -8.29 25.52 1.54
N SER A 528 -8.79 26.74 1.42
CA SER A 528 -8.00 27.95 1.70
C SER A 528 -7.61 28.06 3.17
N ALA A 529 -8.46 27.57 4.09
CA ALA A 529 -8.22 27.60 5.54
C ALA A 529 -7.20 26.57 6.07
N GLN A 530 -6.75 25.63 5.24
CA GLN A 530 -5.75 24.63 5.63
C GLN A 530 -4.30 25.15 5.40
N PRO A 531 -3.25 24.54 5.98
CA PRO A 531 -1.85 24.90 5.68
C PRO A 531 -1.51 24.82 4.18
N GLU A 532 -0.61 25.66 3.67
CA GLU A 532 -0.27 25.70 2.24
C GLU A 532 0.64 24.54 1.81
N THR A 533 0.11 23.61 1.01
CA THR A 533 0.87 22.53 0.36
C THR A 533 0.71 22.57 -1.15
N ALA A 534 1.65 21.96 -1.89
CA ALA A 534 1.66 21.97 -3.35
C ALA A 534 0.40 21.32 -3.93
N SER A 535 0.02 20.14 -3.40
CA SER A 535 -1.19 19.42 -3.80
C SER A 535 -2.45 20.26 -3.56
N LYS A 536 -2.53 20.96 -2.42
CA LYS A 536 -3.66 21.83 -2.09
C LYS A 536 -3.74 23.03 -3.01
N ASN A 537 -2.62 23.70 -3.26
CA ASN A 537 -2.55 24.83 -4.17
C ASN A 537 -2.91 24.41 -5.60
N LYS A 538 -2.43 23.24 -6.06
CA LYS A 538 -2.84 22.69 -7.36
C LYS A 538 -4.36 22.50 -7.43
N MET A 539 -4.95 21.95 -6.38
CA MET A 539 -6.39 21.71 -6.29
C MET A 539 -7.22 22.98 -6.24
N LEU A 540 -6.81 23.97 -5.44
CA LEU A 540 -7.40 25.31 -5.44
C LEU A 540 -7.30 25.93 -6.84
N GLY A 541 -6.18 25.75 -7.53
CA GLY A 541 -6.00 26.15 -8.93
C GLY A 541 -7.06 25.55 -9.86
N LEU A 542 -7.24 24.23 -9.81
CA LEU A 542 -8.23 23.50 -10.62
C LEU A 542 -9.67 23.91 -10.28
N LEU A 543 -10.01 24.03 -9.00
CA LEU A 543 -11.34 24.46 -8.55
C LEU A 543 -11.66 25.87 -9.01
N GLN A 544 -10.70 26.79 -8.90
CA GLN A 544 -10.88 28.17 -9.38
C GLN A 544 -10.99 28.21 -10.92
N ALA A 545 -10.24 27.39 -11.65
CA ALA A 545 -10.40 27.28 -13.10
C ALA A 545 -11.82 26.80 -13.47
N LYS A 546 -12.33 25.77 -12.78
CA LYS A 546 -13.72 25.30 -12.94
C LYS A 546 -14.75 26.35 -12.53
N ASN A 547 -14.47 27.14 -11.49
CA ASN A 547 -15.28 28.30 -11.08
C ASN A 547 -15.14 29.51 -12.02
N GLN A 548 -14.39 29.37 -13.13
CA GLN A 548 -14.10 30.42 -14.10
C GLN A 548 -13.36 31.65 -13.51
N THR A 549 -12.73 31.50 -12.36
CA THR A 549 -11.91 32.52 -11.69
C THR A 549 -10.43 32.33 -12.05
N PHE A 550 -10.12 32.41 -13.35
CA PHE A 550 -8.81 32.05 -13.92
C PHE A 550 -7.62 32.82 -13.33
N ARG A 551 -7.79 34.08 -12.91
CA ARG A 551 -6.73 34.85 -12.23
C ARG A 551 -6.33 34.24 -10.88
N SER A 552 -7.31 33.80 -10.09
CA SER A 552 -7.07 33.09 -8.82
C SER A 552 -6.44 31.73 -9.11
N SER A 553 -6.90 31.05 -10.15
CA SER A 553 -6.33 29.77 -10.59
C SER A 553 -4.83 29.89 -10.90
N ILE A 554 -4.41 30.89 -11.69
CA ILE A 554 -3.00 31.18 -11.99
C ILE A 554 -2.17 31.39 -10.71
N THR A 555 -2.73 32.11 -9.74
CA THR A 555 -2.05 32.39 -8.46
C THR A 555 -1.76 31.09 -7.71
N TYR A 556 -2.76 30.23 -7.59
CA TYR A 556 -2.62 28.96 -6.89
C TYR A 556 -1.73 27.97 -7.62
N PHE A 557 -1.80 27.88 -8.95
CA PHE A 557 -0.85 27.07 -9.72
C PHE A 557 0.59 27.58 -9.58
N SER A 558 0.80 28.90 -9.51
CA SER A 558 2.13 29.46 -9.28
C SER A 558 2.68 29.10 -7.91
N LYS A 559 1.84 29.14 -6.86
CA LYS A 559 2.23 28.66 -5.53
C LYS A 559 2.58 27.16 -5.54
N ALA A 560 1.82 26.34 -6.27
CA ALA A 560 2.11 24.91 -6.40
C ALA A 560 3.44 24.66 -7.13
N ILE A 561 3.71 25.38 -8.23
CA ILE A 561 4.94 25.29 -9.02
C ILE A 561 6.17 25.66 -8.19
N ASN A 562 6.07 26.68 -7.33
CA ASN A 562 7.18 27.06 -6.44
C ASN A 562 7.59 25.94 -5.48
N GLN A 563 6.69 24.99 -5.20
CA GLN A 563 6.96 23.84 -4.33
C GLN A 563 7.25 22.56 -5.12
N ARG A 564 6.74 22.45 -6.36
CA ARG A 564 6.91 21.30 -7.26
C ARG A 564 7.18 21.77 -8.69
N SER A 565 8.41 22.21 -8.93
CA SER A 565 8.79 22.80 -10.22
C SER A 565 8.93 21.81 -11.37
N GLU A 566 8.97 20.51 -11.10
CA GLU A 566 9.16 19.45 -12.10
C GLU A 566 7.85 18.77 -12.52
N GLU A 567 6.70 19.24 -12.03
CA GLU A 567 5.41 18.62 -12.33
C GLU A 567 4.78 19.24 -13.61
N THR A 568 4.92 18.55 -14.75
CA THR A 568 4.45 18.99 -16.09
C THR A 568 3.01 19.51 -16.09
N SER A 569 2.10 18.78 -15.44
CA SER A 569 0.67 19.12 -15.42
C SER A 569 0.38 20.50 -14.81
N LEU A 570 1.22 21.00 -13.89
CA LEU A 570 1.03 22.33 -13.31
C LEU A 570 1.24 23.45 -14.33
N TYR A 571 2.24 23.30 -15.20
CA TYR A 571 2.50 24.26 -16.26
C TYR A 571 1.42 24.21 -17.33
N ILE A 572 0.95 23.02 -17.72
CA ILE A 572 -0.17 22.89 -18.66
C ILE A 572 -1.41 23.61 -18.11
N GLN A 573 -1.79 23.33 -16.87
CA GLN A 573 -3.00 23.93 -16.27
C GLN A 573 -2.87 25.45 -16.07
N ARG A 574 -1.69 25.94 -15.67
CA ARG A 574 -1.45 27.38 -15.57
C ARG A 574 -1.42 28.07 -16.94
N GLY A 575 -0.85 27.41 -17.94
CA GLY A 575 -0.84 27.87 -19.33
C GLY A 575 -2.25 28.00 -19.90
N ILE A 576 -3.11 27.00 -19.67
CA ILE A 576 -4.54 27.06 -20.03
C ILE A 576 -5.20 28.24 -19.31
N ALA A 577 -4.97 28.41 -18.01
CA ALA A 577 -5.55 29.53 -17.27
C ALA A 577 -5.07 30.89 -17.79
N TYR A 578 -3.80 31.01 -18.21
CA TYR A 578 -3.29 32.21 -18.89
C TYR A 578 -3.99 32.45 -20.22
N ALA A 579 -4.17 31.42 -21.06
CA ALA A 579 -4.89 31.51 -22.32
C ALA A 579 -6.35 31.94 -22.12
N MET A 580 -7.04 31.43 -21.09
CA MET A 580 -8.40 31.84 -20.72
C MET A 580 -8.48 33.29 -20.19
N THR A 581 -7.34 33.92 -19.90
CA THR A 581 -7.22 35.35 -19.57
C THR A 581 -6.57 36.17 -20.69
N ASP A 582 -6.55 35.64 -21.92
CA ASP A 582 -5.95 36.23 -23.12
C ASP A 582 -4.44 36.52 -23.01
N ASN A 583 -3.74 35.87 -22.07
CA ASN A 583 -2.28 36.00 -21.91
C ASN A 583 -1.54 34.88 -22.64
N PHE A 584 -1.71 34.83 -23.96
CA PHE A 584 -1.10 33.81 -24.81
C PHE A 584 0.43 33.74 -24.74
N PRO A 585 1.21 34.84 -24.61
CA PRO A 585 2.66 34.75 -24.48
C PRO A 585 3.11 33.96 -23.24
N LYS A 586 2.47 34.18 -22.09
CA LYS A 586 2.75 33.41 -20.88
C LYS A 586 2.26 31.96 -20.99
N ALA A 587 1.12 31.74 -21.66
CA ALA A 587 0.63 30.40 -21.92
C ALA A 587 1.65 29.58 -22.73
N VAL A 588 2.17 30.14 -23.84
CA VAL A 588 3.21 29.51 -24.65
C VAL A 588 4.46 29.19 -23.81
N GLN A 589 4.92 30.12 -22.99
CA GLN A 589 6.07 29.89 -22.10
C GLN A 589 5.84 28.71 -21.14
N ASP A 590 4.66 28.62 -20.52
CA ASP A 590 4.32 27.51 -19.63
C ASP A 590 4.24 26.18 -20.40
N PHE A 591 3.65 26.16 -21.59
CA PHE A 591 3.62 24.94 -22.42
C PHE A 591 5.02 24.55 -22.92
N GLU A 592 5.91 25.50 -23.18
CA GLU A 592 7.32 25.23 -23.49
C GLU A 592 8.06 24.61 -22.30
N ILE A 593 7.77 25.03 -21.07
CA ILE A 593 8.29 24.35 -19.88
C ILE A 593 7.73 22.93 -19.79
N ALA A 594 6.42 22.76 -20.00
CA ALA A 594 5.79 21.43 -19.99
C ALA A 594 6.43 20.48 -21.01
N LEU A 595 6.64 20.94 -22.25
CA LEU A 595 7.28 20.16 -23.32
C LEU A 595 8.78 19.94 -23.13
N ARG A 596 9.44 20.73 -22.27
CA ARG A 596 10.82 20.41 -21.84
C ARG A 596 10.85 19.27 -20.81
N LEU A 597 9.81 19.14 -19.99
CA LEU A 597 9.69 18.08 -18.98
C LEU A 597 9.18 16.78 -19.62
N GLU A 598 8.16 16.88 -20.48
CA GLU A 598 7.58 15.77 -21.22
C GLU A 598 7.46 16.15 -22.71
N PRO A 599 8.49 15.86 -23.52
CA PRO A 599 8.53 16.24 -24.94
C PRO A 599 7.37 15.68 -25.77
N ASP A 600 6.91 14.47 -25.46
CA ASP A 600 5.87 13.79 -26.23
C ASP A 600 4.45 14.09 -25.73
N ASN A 601 4.29 15.10 -24.86
CA ASN A 601 2.99 15.42 -24.26
C ASN A 601 2.06 16.11 -25.29
N LEU A 602 1.16 15.31 -25.88
CA LEU A 602 0.24 15.75 -26.95
C LEU A 602 -0.71 16.88 -26.51
N GLU A 603 -1.12 16.90 -25.24
CA GLU A 603 -1.97 17.97 -24.71
C GLU A 603 -1.19 19.30 -24.66
N ALA A 604 0.07 19.27 -24.23
CA ALA A 604 0.91 20.45 -24.20
C ALA A 604 1.20 20.98 -25.62
N HIS A 605 1.46 20.10 -26.60
CA HIS A 605 1.56 20.49 -28.01
C HIS A 605 0.27 21.13 -28.51
N HIS A 606 -0.88 20.52 -28.21
CA HIS A 606 -2.18 21.04 -28.64
C HIS A 606 -2.42 22.45 -28.10
N GLN A 607 -2.28 22.62 -26.79
CA GLN A 607 -2.54 23.91 -26.14
C GLN A 607 -1.53 24.99 -26.56
N ARG A 608 -0.26 24.62 -26.77
CA ARG A 608 0.76 25.55 -27.30
C ARG A 608 0.46 25.96 -28.73
N GLY A 609 0.10 25.01 -29.59
CA GLY A 609 -0.24 25.27 -30.99
C GLY A 609 -1.43 26.23 -31.13
N VAL A 610 -2.46 26.05 -30.29
CA VAL A 610 -3.61 26.98 -30.19
C VAL A 610 -3.15 28.36 -29.72
N ALA A 611 -2.37 28.45 -28.65
CA ALA A 611 -1.89 29.74 -28.13
C ALA A 611 -0.99 30.49 -29.14
N ARG A 612 -0.13 29.76 -29.86
CA ARG A 612 0.70 30.32 -30.96
C ARG A 612 -0.14 30.79 -32.14
N PHE A 613 -1.24 30.09 -32.44
CA PHE A 613 -2.16 30.50 -33.50
C PHE A 613 -2.81 31.85 -33.19
N GLU A 614 -3.26 32.05 -31.94
CA GLU A 614 -3.80 33.33 -31.46
C GLU A 614 -2.75 34.45 -31.50
N LEU A 615 -1.48 34.12 -31.27
CA LEU A 615 -0.34 35.04 -31.45
C LEU A 615 0.06 35.24 -32.92
N LYS A 616 -0.60 34.57 -33.87
CA LYS A 616 -0.26 34.55 -35.30
C LYS A 616 1.13 33.99 -35.61
N ASP A 617 1.71 33.23 -34.70
CA ASP A 617 2.89 32.41 -34.95
C ASP A 617 2.46 31.14 -35.69
N TYR A 618 2.09 31.32 -36.96
CA TYR A 618 1.58 30.24 -37.80
C TYR A 618 2.62 29.15 -38.06
N ALA A 619 3.92 29.49 -38.08
CA ALA A 619 4.99 28.53 -38.24
C ALA A 619 5.09 27.60 -37.01
N GLY A 620 5.13 28.18 -35.80
CA GLY A 620 5.14 27.40 -34.57
C GLY A 620 3.85 26.60 -34.35
N THR A 621 2.69 27.11 -34.79
CA THR A 621 1.44 26.34 -34.82
C THR A 621 1.56 25.10 -35.70
N ILE A 622 2.13 25.22 -36.90
CA ILE A 622 2.32 24.08 -37.81
C ILE A 622 3.22 23.03 -37.18
N GLU A 623 4.32 23.43 -36.55
CA GLU A 623 5.23 22.52 -35.84
C GLU A 623 4.48 21.72 -34.76
N ASP A 624 3.75 22.41 -33.88
CA ASP A 624 3.02 21.75 -32.79
C ASP A 624 1.94 20.78 -33.29
N PHE A 625 1.19 21.14 -34.32
CA PHE A 625 0.18 20.26 -34.89
C PHE A 625 0.76 19.14 -35.77
N ASN A 626 1.99 19.28 -36.28
CA ASN A 626 2.70 18.18 -36.94
C ASN A 626 3.01 17.06 -35.96
N GLU A 627 3.49 17.38 -34.75
CA GLU A 627 3.77 16.38 -33.71
C GLU A 627 2.49 15.60 -33.32
N ILE A 628 1.37 16.30 -33.16
CA ILE A 628 0.07 15.68 -32.85
C ILE A 628 -0.42 14.77 -33.99
N ILE A 629 -0.18 15.15 -35.24
CA ILE A 629 -0.57 14.35 -36.40
C ILE A 629 0.36 13.14 -36.56
N ALA A 630 1.65 13.30 -36.29
CA ALA A 630 2.66 12.26 -36.37
C ALA A 630 2.47 11.15 -35.32
N SER A 631 1.92 11.48 -34.14
CA SER A 631 1.64 10.50 -33.07
C SER A 631 0.61 9.42 -33.46
N GLY A 632 -0.14 9.63 -34.54
CA GLY A 632 -1.11 8.65 -35.02
C GLY A 632 -2.44 8.64 -34.28
N GLU A 633 -2.67 9.57 -33.32
CA GLU A 633 -4.00 9.84 -32.72
C GLU A 633 -5.03 10.42 -33.74
N SER A 634 -4.83 10.15 -35.04
CA SER A 634 -5.43 10.70 -36.25
C SER A 634 -6.96 10.59 -36.40
N VAL A 635 -7.70 10.33 -35.34
CA VAL A 635 -9.17 10.28 -35.35
C VAL A 635 -9.81 11.62 -34.95
N ARG A 636 -9.03 12.70 -34.79
CA ARG A 636 -9.57 14.02 -34.45
C ARG A 636 -9.41 15.00 -35.63
N PRO A 637 -10.48 15.67 -36.07
CA PRO A 637 -10.39 16.65 -37.16
C PRO A 637 -9.67 17.95 -36.77
N LEU A 638 -9.55 18.24 -35.47
CA LEU A 638 -9.13 19.56 -34.98
C LEU A 638 -7.66 19.92 -35.32
N PRO A 639 -6.67 19.01 -35.19
CA PRO A 639 -5.29 19.30 -35.60
C PRO A 639 -5.15 19.73 -37.06
N TYR A 640 -5.77 18.99 -37.98
CA TYR A 640 -5.80 19.34 -39.41
C TYR A 640 -6.53 20.66 -39.65
N PHE A 641 -7.64 20.91 -38.95
CA PHE A 641 -8.41 22.13 -39.12
C PHE A 641 -7.61 23.39 -38.74
N ILE A 642 -6.94 23.37 -37.59
CA ILE A 642 -6.16 24.52 -37.09
C ILE A 642 -4.88 24.69 -37.91
N ARG A 643 -4.17 23.59 -38.24
CA ARG A 643 -2.99 23.64 -39.11
C ARG A 643 -3.32 24.17 -40.51
N GLY A 644 -4.49 23.81 -41.05
CA GLY A 644 -4.98 24.36 -42.31
C GLY A 644 -5.17 25.89 -42.27
N TYR A 645 -5.68 26.44 -41.17
CA TYR A 645 -5.73 27.89 -40.98
C TYR A 645 -4.35 28.53 -40.85
N ALA A 646 -3.40 27.88 -40.17
CA ALA A 646 -2.03 28.37 -40.06
C ALA A 646 -1.34 28.42 -41.43
N PHE A 647 -1.47 27.37 -42.25
CA PHE A 647 -0.98 27.37 -43.63
C PHE A 647 -1.60 28.49 -44.46
N TYR A 648 -2.92 28.71 -44.32
CA TYR A 648 -3.61 29.81 -45.01
C TYR A 648 -3.09 31.18 -44.56
N GLY A 649 -2.82 31.36 -43.26
CA GLY A 649 -2.23 32.57 -42.69
C GLY A 649 -0.82 32.87 -43.20
N LEU A 650 -0.06 31.84 -43.59
CA LEU A 650 1.24 31.96 -44.27
C LEU A 650 1.13 32.11 -45.80
N GLY A 651 -0.08 32.17 -46.35
CA GLY A 651 -0.31 32.24 -47.80
C GLY A 651 -0.15 30.90 -48.53
N ASN A 652 0.06 29.79 -47.82
CA ASN A 652 0.14 28.46 -48.41
C ASN A 652 -1.27 27.84 -48.54
N GLN A 653 -1.98 28.28 -49.58
CA GLN A 653 -3.35 27.84 -49.83
C GLN A 653 -3.45 26.36 -50.20
N GLU A 654 -2.42 25.78 -50.85
CA GLU A 654 -2.42 24.37 -51.24
C GLU A 654 -2.42 23.45 -50.01
N SER A 655 -1.50 23.67 -49.07
CA SER A 655 -1.44 22.89 -47.82
C SER A 655 -2.65 23.14 -46.93
N ALA A 656 -3.15 24.39 -46.86
CA ALA A 656 -4.38 24.71 -46.14
C ALA A 656 -5.58 23.90 -46.66
N CYS A 657 -5.67 23.79 -47.98
CA CYS A 657 -6.73 23.05 -48.65
C CYS A 657 -6.65 21.54 -48.47
N ALA A 658 -5.44 20.98 -48.47
CA ALA A 658 -5.23 19.57 -48.14
C ALA A 658 -5.72 19.26 -46.71
N ASP A 659 -5.32 20.09 -45.75
CA ASP A 659 -5.67 19.94 -44.34
C ASP A 659 -7.17 20.12 -44.07
N TRP A 660 -7.83 21.11 -44.69
CA TRP A 660 -9.29 21.27 -44.55
C TRP A 660 -10.08 20.13 -45.20
N LYS A 661 -9.62 19.59 -46.33
CA LYS A 661 -10.22 18.39 -46.94
C LYS A 661 -10.07 17.18 -46.01
N MET A 662 -8.91 17.03 -45.38
CA MET A 662 -8.66 15.96 -44.40
C MET A 662 -9.55 16.10 -43.16
N ALA A 663 -9.60 17.28 -42.53
CA ALA A 663 -10.50 17.57 -41.41
C ALA A 663 -11.98 17.34 -41.78
N ALA A 664 -12.38 17.69 -43.01
CA ALA A 664 -13.73 17.43 -43.51
C ALA A 664 -14.04 15.94 -43.69
N SER A 665 -13.07 15.11 -44.12
CA SER A 665 -13.26 13.66 -44.18
C SER A 665 -13.45 13.02 -42.80
N TYR A 666 -12.91 13.63 -41.74
CA TYR A 666 -13.19 13.27 -40.35
C TYR A 666 -14.49 13.89 -39.78
N GLY A 667 -15.31 14.52 -40.62
CA GLY A 667 -16.64 15.02 -40.23
C GLY A 667 -16.69 16.48 -39.75
N HIS A 668 -15.60 17.25 -39.83
CA HIS A 668 -15.61 18.65 -39.40
C HIS A 668 -16.40 19.54 -40.37
N LEU A 669 -17.55 20.03 -39.92
CA LEU A 669 -18.48 20.78 -40.76
C LEU A 669 -17.89 22.09 -41.29
N ASP A 670 -17.15 22.83 -40.47
CA ASP A 670 -16.58 24.11 -40.93
C ASP A 670 -15.40 23.92 -41.88
N ALA A 671 -14.53 22.93 -41.66
CA ALA A 671 -13.51 22.54 -42.63
C ALA A 671 -14.13 22.16 -43.99
N LYS A 672 -15.29 21.49 -43.99
CA LYS A 672 -16.04 21.17 -45.21
C LYS A 672 -16.55 22.41 -45.94
N LYS A 673 -16.95 23.45 -45.20
CA LYS A 673 -17.34 24.74 -45.81
C LYS A 673 -16.14 25.47 -46.39
N LEU A 674 -15.03 25.53 -45.65
CA LEU A 674 -13.78 26.18 -46.09
C LEU A 674 -13.20 25.51 -47.33
N SER A 675 -13.12 24.18 -47.34
CA SER A 675 -12.63 23.42 -48.50
C SER A 675 -13.47 23.69 -49.75
N ARG A 676 -14.80 23.75 -49.65
CA ARG A 676 -15.67 24.11 -50.79
C ARG A 676 -15.50 25.54 -51.28
N LYS A 677 -15.16 26.46 -50.37
CA LYS A 677 -15.06 27.90 -50.66
C LYS A 677 -13.71 28.29 -51.24
N PHE A 678 -12.62 27.68 -50.76
CA PHE A 678 -11.26 28.14 -51.02
C PHE A 678 -10.37 27.14 -51.77
N CYS A 679 -10.84 25.91 -52.03
CA CYS A 679 -9.98 24.81 -52.52
C CYS A 679 -10.42 24.18 -53.84
N ASN A 680 -11.11 24.98 -54.66
CA ASN A 680 -11.54 24.64 -56.02
C ASN A 680 -10.52 25.10 -57.06
#